data_AF-A0AA47M0E4-F1
#
_entry.id   AF-A0AA47M0E4-F1
#
_cell.length_a   1.000
_cell.length_b   1.000
_cell.length_c   1.000
_cell.angle_alpha   90.00
_cell.angle_beta   90.00
_cell.angle_gamma   90.00
#
_symmetry.space_group_name_H-M   'P 1'
#
loop_
_entity.id
_entity.type
_entity.pdbx_description
1 polymer ?
#
loop_
_entity_poly.entity_id
_entity_poly.type
_entity_poly.pdbx_seq_one_letter_code
_entity_poly.pdbx_strand_id
1 'polypeptide(L)'
;MSATALAEVGWDGGFVIPVANAANKALEEELQRKEKETIKVENELERKKDKSQALSDHLKNAIQELSHTQGLCKAKEREATSEKHFKALSEREAGRLRQEQARVRSQLGVLREKRNSQENDIFKASQKLEKLRSRLNWDQQTLDAWLEESALRDEDTMALVKYSQQDERRIKSLTLAIEKKMLEANQKRKALDNELTETLSAQIGLEKTAENFRQAHQERQELLRQWENTIKQMKKRDAEMQQSAAVREKNGFLQIEEQNNQECDRRISRAERQASKLRQDFQEHELNRSRLQDELDSVKATVDRTATDVKSLRTQISSVKRDIQDKTDKVNDAQLHTAALEDKLRAVTQTALSVEERAAQFDQLLRDEEQATKELDMQLQHHREVLFRQKQNLQALRTKEKDLTAQMLGCKAALSSLHGHMGKLEQNLLKQQEIIYNQDLQIQQLESKVGRLLGEVDMEEKQALEPKTTQLMSTVEESSRAAQLLSTQLKELDDDIRRVRKEAERTGAENRELTTKMEELQLSLFSKAWTLLVSPHQDAMVEDNMLKLELRRLRDLLYNKADGVLSQEKRRLELQTAMREREAEIRFHREMLSKEMKIAQQERQELSAEVHERLSKIDKMRKRYEVLIISMATPEGEEDKSQAYYVIKVAQEKEELRRKGDNLDAKIRKMETEIRALDNTIQLINNCNTSYRKSFHKVPESSPEKEEKVRLEEQQRAVEEKHRYRRRQIRELQEDIQGMSRTMEMLGQEDRIERERTEDAQSRMAQLNKEVDSQNEKLSRVTKQCSKLTREIRSANKSAAGRSFEERDIELREMRDFNRTVNRMLLEVVEEQPHLQASIQEYFLQANLPLPTPSSTPASRQSSNTSSARSSLSLR
;
A
#
# COMPACT_ATOMS: atom_id res chain seq x y z
N MET A 1 -29.73 -105.61 92.62
CA MET A 1 -30.39 -106.30 91.47
C MET A 1 -30.71 -105.35 90.33
N SER A 2 -31.37 -104.20 90.55
CA SER A 2 -31.79 -103.29 89.45
C SER A 2 -30.66 -102.60 88.69
N ALA A 3 -29.60 -102.12 89.36
CA ALA A 3 -28.54 -101.34 88.73
C ALA A 3 -27.75 -102.11 87.65
N THR A 4 -27.39 -103.37 87.90
CA THR A 4 -26.64 -104.20 86.95
C THR A 4 -27.42 -104.48 85.66
N ALA A 5 -28.74 -104.71 85.77
CA ALA A 5 -29.60 -104.94 84.62
C ALA A 5 -29.82 -103.69 83.75
N LEU A 6 -29.63 -102.47 84.29
CA LEU A 6 -29.72 -101.23 83.51
C LEU A 6 -28.43 -100.95 82.72
N ALA A 7 -27.27 -101.36 83.24
CA ALA A 7 -26.00 -101.27 82.55
C ALA A 7 -25.92 -102.21 81.33
N GLU A 8 -26.41 -103.45 81.45
CA GLU A 8 -26.39 -104.45 80.36
C GLU A 8 -27.26 -104.07 79.14
N VAL A 9 -28.26 -103.19 79.31
CA VAL A 9 -29.09 -102.65 78.22
C VAL A 9 -28.51 -101.32 77.67
N GLY A 10 -27.41 -100.83 78.23
CA GLY A 10 -26.70 -99.63 77.75
C GLY A 10 -27.34 -98.30 78.13
N TRP A 11 -28.17 -98.26 79.18
CA TRP A 11 -28.97 -97.07 79.56
C TRP A 11 -28.31 -96.16 80.61
N ASP A 12 -27.08 -96.45 81.02
CA ASP A 12 -26.35 -95.72 82.07
C ASP A 12 -25.40 -94.63 81.50
N GLY A 13 -25.47 -94.36 80.18
CA GLY A 13 -24.38 -93.69 79.45
C GLY A 13 -24.79 -92.80 78.28
N GLY A 14 -25.65 -91.80 78.50
CA GLY A 14 -25.81 -90.66 77.58
C GLY A 14 -27.24 -90.36 77.12
N PHE A 15 -27.33 -89.52 76.08
CA PHE A 15 -28.53 -88.78 75.64
C PHE A 15 -29.62 -89.64 74.95
N VAL A 16 -29.73 -90.93 75.25
CA VAL A 16 -30.71 -91.84 74.64
C VAL A 16 -31.90 -92.02 75.58
N ILE A 17 -33.01 -91.36 75.29
CA ILE A 17 -34.28 -91.60 75.97
C ILE A 17 -34.77 -93.01 75.60
N PRO A 18 -35.35 -93.79 76.53
CA PRO A 18 -36.11 -94.99 76.20
C PRO A 18 -37.37 -94.66 75.39
N VAL A 19 -37.23 -94.54 74.06
CA VAL A 19 -38.31 -94.12 73.16
C VAL A 19 -39.34 -95.24 73.01
N ALA A 20 -40.39 -95.18 73.83
CA ALA A 20 -41.36 -96.26 74.01
C ALA A 20 -42.29 -96.56 72.81
N ASN A 21 -42.18 -95.85 71.69
CA ASN A 21 -42.88 -96.17 70.45
C ASN A 21 -42.05 -95.76 69.20
N ALA A 22 -42.34 -96.36 68.04
CA ALA A 22 -41.60 -96.08 66.81
C ALA A 22 -41.82 -94.64 66.26
N ALA A 23 -42.98 -94.03 66.52
CA ALA A 23 -43.33 -92.71 66.01
C ALA A 23 -42.47 -91.61 66.65
N ASN A 24 -42.23 -91.68 67.96
CA ASN A 24 -41.38 -90.75 68.67
C ASN A 24 -39.91 -90.84 68.21
N LYS A 25 -39.45 -92.02 67.78
CA LYS A 25 -38.09 -92.18 67.24
C LYS A 25 -37.97 -91.57 65.84
N ALA A 26 -38.99 -91.75 65.00
CA ALA A 26 -39.06 -91.07 63.72
C ALA A 26 -39.11 -89.53 63.89
N LEU A 27 -39.80 -89.02 64.91
CA LEU A 27 -39.80 -87.60 65.27
C LEU A 27 -38.42 -87.11 65.72
N GLU A 28 -37.68 -87.90 66.51
CA GLU A 28 -36.31 -87.54 66.94
C GLU A 28 -35.31 -87.55 65.76
N GLU A 29 -35.39 -88.56 64.89
CA GLU A 29 -34.60 -88.63 63.66
C GLU A 29 -34.95 -87.47 62.70
N GLU A 30 -36.23 -87.06 62.63
CA GLU A 30 -36.65 -85.87 61.88
C GLU A 30 -36.21 -84.56 62.53
N LEU A 31 -36.21 -84.44 63.86
CA LEU A 31 -35.72 -83.25 64.57
C LEU A 31 -34.21 -83.06 64.32
N GLN A 32 -33.41 -84.12 64.48
CA GLN A 32 -31.99 -84.09 64.13
C GLN A 32 -31.75 -83.80 62.64
N ARG A 33 -32.64 -84.26 61.74
CA ARG A 33 -32.58 -83.91 60.31
C ARG A 33 -32.87 -82.42 60.10
N LYS A 34 -33.83 -81.87 60.83
CA LYS A 34 -34.20 -80.44 60.78
C LYS A 34 -33.10 -79.54 61.33
N GLU A 35 -32.43 -79.91 62.42
CA GLU A 35 -31.24 -79.21 62.93
C GLU A 35 -30.09 -79.21 61.91
N LYS A 36 -29.84 -80.36 61.26
CA LYS A 36 -28.84 -80.48 60.18
C LYS A 36 -29.25 -79.72 58.91
N GLU A 37 -30.53 -79.45 58.71
CA GLU A 37 -31.05 -78.58 57.64
C GLU A 37 -30.91 -77.09 58.01
N THR A 38 -31.26 -76.67 59.24
CA THR A 38 -31.11 -75.27 59.67
C THR A 38 -29.65 -74.84 59.68
N ILE A 39 -28.73 -75.65 60.21
CA ILE A 39 -27.29 -75.34 60.21
C ILE A 39 -26.77 -75.15 58.78
N LYS A 40 -27.24 -75.94 57.80
CA LYS A 40 -26.89 -75.76 56.38
C LYS A 40 -27.46 -74.45 55.82
N VAL A 41 -28.72 -74.15 56.10
CA VAL A 41 -29.40 -72.93 55.65
C VAL A 41 -28.76 -71.68 56.27
N GLU A 42 -28.33 -71.72 57.53
CA GLU A 42 -27.59 -70.62 58.17
C GLU A 42 -26.22 -70.40 57.54
N ASN A 43 -25.46 -71.48 57.28
CA ASN A 43 -24.19 -71.40 56.55
C ASN A 43 -24.37 -70.84 55.12
N GLU A 44 -25.44 -71.19 54.42
CA GLU A 44 -25.78 -70.61 53.12
C GLU A 44 -26.21 -69.14 53.23
N LEU A 45 -26.92 -68.77 54.30
CA LEU A 45 -27.36 -67.41 54.57
C LEU A 45 -26.17 -66.49 54.87
N GLU A 46 -25.19 -66.94 55.66
CA GLU A 46 -23.95 -66.19 55.91
C GLU A 46 -23.13 -66.02 54.62
N ARG A 47 -22.89 -67.09 53.85
CA ARG A 47 -22.23 -67.00 52.54
C ARG A 47 -22.94 -66.03 51.57
N LYS A 48 -24.28 -65.93 51.65
CA LYS A 48 -25.07 -64.95 50.87
C LYS A 48 -24.98 -63.54 51.45
N LYS A 49 -24.91 -63.35 52.78
CA LYS A 49 -24.62 -62.05 53.43
C LYS A 49 -23.24 -61.54 53.02
N ASP A 50 -22.19 -62.36 53.14
CA ASP A 50 -20.82 -61.99 52.78
C ASP A 50 -20.71 -61.61 51.30
N LYS A 51 -21.32 -62.40 50.41
CA LYS A 51 -21.39 -62.07 48.97
C LYS A 51 -22.16 -60.78 48.72
N SER A 52 -23.25 -60.53 49.43
CA SER A 52 -24.03 -59.28 49.35
C SER A 52 -23.22 -58.07 49.82
N GLN A 53 -22.47 -58.22 50.92
CA GLN A 53 -21.57 -57.20 51.46
C GLN A 53 -20.46 -56.87 50.47
N ALA A 54 -19.74 -57.89 49.95
CA ALA A 54 -18.69 -57.71 48.95
C ALA A 54 -19.20 -57.05 47.66
N LEU A 55 -20.42 -57.39 47.20
CA LEU A 55 -21.07 -56.72 46.07
C LEU A 55 -21.48 -55.28 46.39
N SER A 56 -21.92 -54.99 47.62
CA SER A 56 -22.23 -53.64 48.08
C SER A 56 -20.98 -52.75 48.11
N ASP A 57 -19.86 -53.28 48.60
CA ASP A 57 -18.60 -52.54 48.68
C ASP A 57 -17.96 -52.37 47.28
N HIS A 58 -18.04 -53.38 46.40
CA HIS A 58 -17.69 -53.20 44.99
C HIS A 58 -18.57 -52.15 44.29
N LEU A 59 -19.87 -52.10 44.59
CA LEU A 59 -20.78 -51.09 44.04
C LEU A 59 -20.43 -49.68 44.52
N LYS A 60 -20.04 -49.50 45.80
CA LYS A 60 -19.53 -48.20 46.31
C LYS A 60 -18.29 -47.75 45.55
N ASN A 61 -17.32 -48.65 45.35
CA ASN A 61 -16.10 -48.36 44.60
C ASN A 61 -16.43 -47.99 43.14
N ALA A 62 -17.32 -48.73 42.48
CA ALA A 62 -17.77 -48.41 41.11
C ALA A 62 -18.48 -47.04 41.01
N ILE A 63 -19.24 -46.64 42.04
CA ILE A 63 -19.86 -45.31 42.12
C ILE A 63 -18.81 -44.21 42.35
N GLN A 64 -17.78 -44.47 43.16
CA GLN A 64 -16.66 -43.55 43.35
C GLN A 64 -15.87 -43.35 42.05
N GLU A 65 -15.49 -44.43 41.36
CA GLU A 65 -14.83 -44.36 40.04
C GLU A 65 -15.69 -43.65 38.98
N LEU A 66 -17.00 -43.88 38.98
CA LEU A 66 -17.93 -43.11 38.13
C LEU A 66 -17.90 -41.61 38.46
N SER A 67 -17.81 -41.24 39.74
CA SER A 67 -17.69 -39.83 40.15
C SER A 67 -16.33 -39.21 39.75
N HIS A 68 -15.23 -39.96 39.87
CA HIS A 68 -13.89 -39.52 39.50
C HIS A 68 -13.77 -39.35 37.98
N THR A 69 -14.22 -40.32 37.20
CA THR A 69 -14.24 -40.25 35.73
C THR A 69 -15.17 -39.14 35.23
N GLN A 70 -16.36 -38.96 35.82
CA GLN A 70 -17.25 -37.85 35.46
C GLN A 70 -16.65 -36.48 35.84
N GLY A 71 -15.87 -36.40 36.93
CA GLY A 71 -15.07 -35.21 37.27
C GLY A 71 -13.97 -34.92 36.24
N LEU A 72 -13.26 -35.95 35.79
CA LEU A 72 -12.26 -35.88 34.72
C LEU A 72 -12.86 -35.42 33.38
N CYS A 73 -14.03 -35.92 33.00
CA CYS A 73 -14.75 -35.44 31.82
C CYS A 73 -15.10 -33.95 31.93
N LYS A 74 -15.64 -33.51 33.08
CA LYS A 74 -15.95 -32.09 33.34
C LYS A 74 -14.69 -31.20 33.34
N ALA A 75 -13.53 -31.73 33.73
CA ALA A 75 -12.25 -31.03 33.60
C ALA A 75 -11.86 -30.89 32.11
N LYS A 76 -11.91 -31.98 31.33
CA LYS A 76 -11.62 -31.98 29.89
C LYS A 76 -12.58 -31.11 29.07
N GLU A 77 -13.84 -31.00 29.46
CA GLU A 77 -14.80 -30.05 28.87
C GLU A 77 -14.39 -28.60 29.10
N ARG A 78 -13.89 -28.25 30.30
CA ARG A 78 -13.38 -26.92 30.63
C ARG A 78 -12.06 -26.60 29.92
N GLU A 79 -11.16 -27.58 29.82
CA GLU A 79 -9.96 -27.45 29.00
C GLU A 79 -10.33 -27.17 27.53
N ALA A 80 -11.22 -27.97 26.94
CA ALA A 80 -11.66 -27.80 25.55
C ALA A 80 -12.43 -26.49 25.28
N THR A 81 -13.12 -25.89 26.27
CA THR A 81 -13.68 -24.54 26.12
C THR A 81 -12.61 -23.45 26.26
N SER A 82 -11.59 -23.64 27.11
CA SER A 82 -10.44 -22.73 27.18
C SER A 82 -9.60 -22.75 25.90
N GLU A 83 -9.35 -23.93 25.30
CA GLU A 83 -8.64 -24.07 24.02
C GLU A 83 -9.40 -23.38 22.88
N LYS A 84 -10.74 -23.51 22.84
CA LYS A 84 -11.59 -22.78 21.88
C LYS A 84 -11.47 -21.26 22.07
N HIS A 85 -11.36 -20.78 23.31
CA HIS A 85 -11.16 -19.37 23.60
C HIS A 85 -9.76 -18.87 23.17
N PHE A 86 -8.69 -19.61 23.49
CA PHE A 86 -7.32 -19.28 23.05
C PHE A 86 -7.18 -19.32 21.53
N LYS A 87 -7.84 -20.27 20.85
CA LYS A 87 -7.92 -20.31 19.38
C LYS A 87 -8.62 -19.06 18.84
N ALA A 88 -9.78 -18.69 19.40
CA ALA A 88 -10.52 -17.50 18.96
C ALA A 88 -9.75 -16.18 19.20
N LEU A 89 -8.95 -16.09 20.28
CA LEU A 89 -8.01 -14.99 20.49
C LEU A 89 -6.92 -14.98 19.41
N SER A 90 -6.27 -16.11 19.17
CA SER A 90 -5.21 -16.26 18.15
C SER A 90 -5.71 -15.93 16.73
N GLU A 91 -6.94 -16.32 16.40
CA GLU A 91 -7.59 -16.00 15.13
C GLU A 91 -7.93 -14.50 14.99
N ARG A 92 -8.32 -13.83 16.08
CA ARG A 92 -8.51 -12.37 16.12
C ARG A 92 -7.19 -11.62 15.96
N GLU A 93 -6.13 -12.06 16.64
CA GLU A 93 -4.80 -11.46 16.50
C GLU A 93 -4.23 -11.67 15.09
N ALA A 94 -4.35 -12.87 14.53
CA ALA A 94 -4.00 -13.14 13.14
C ALA A 94 -4.83 -12.29 12.17
N GLY A 95 -6.11 -12.06 12.44
CA GLY A 95 -6.97 -11.14 11.69
C GLY A 95 -6.46 -9.69 11.72
N ARG A 96 -6.16 -9.16 12.91
CA ARG A 96 -5.56 -7.84 13.10
C ARG A 96 -4.22 -7.71 12.37
N LEU A 97 -3.33 -8.69 12.52
CA LEU A 97 -2.01 -8.69 11.86
C LEU A 97 -2.12 -8.75 10.33
N ARG A 98 -3.13 -9.44 9.77
CA ARG A 98 -3.44 -9.38 8.33
C ARG A 98 -3.89 -7.98 7.91
N GLN A 99 -4.74 -7.30 8.69
CA GLN A 99 -5.17 -5.93 8.40
C GLN A 99 -4.00 -4.93 8.48
N GLU A 100 -3.15 -5.02 9.50
CA GLU A 100 -1.93 -4.21 9.61
C GLU A 100 -0.97 -4.49 8.45
N GLN A 101 -0.77 -5.76 8.07
CA GLN A 101 0.05 -6.12 6.91
C GLN A 101 -0.54 -5.61 5.59
N ALA A 102 -1.87 -5.64 5.41
CA ALA A 102 -2.55 -5.09 4.24
C ALA A 102 -2.39 -3.55 4.16
N ARG A 103 -2.55 -2.85 5.28
CA ARG A 103 -2.28 -1.41 5.39
C ARG A 103 -0.84 -1.08 5.03
N VAL A 104 0.14 -1.81 5.57
CA VAL A 104 1.57 -1.59 5.26
C VAL A 104 1.88 -1.91 3.79
N ARG A 105 1.28 -2.95 3.19
CA ARG A 105 1.40 -3.23 1.75
C ARG A 105 0.82 -2.11 0.88
N SER A 106 -0.34 -1.55 1.25
CA SER A 106 -0.93 -0.39 0.57
C SER A 106 -0.02 0.85 0.67
N GLN A 107 0.50 1.15 1.86
CA GLN A 107 1.46 2.24 2.06
C GLN A 107 2.75 2.03 1.24
N LEU A 108 3.26 0.80 1.15
CA LEU A 108 4.40 0.46 0.28
C LEU A 108 4.07 0.61 -1.21
N GLY A 109 2.82 0.39 -1.64
CA GLY A 109 2.35 0.68 -2.99
C GLY A 109 2.45 2.18 -3.29
N VAL A 110 1.81 3.02 -2.47
CA VAL A 110 1.84 4.48 -2.59
C VAL A 110 3.27 5.05 -2.53
N LEU A 111 4.15 4.45 -1.72
CA LEU A 111 5.57 4.85 -1.67
C LEU A 111 6.35 4.45 -2.93
N ARG A 112 6.04 3.31 -3.57
CA ARG A 112 6.61 2.96 -4.89
C ARG A 112 6.10 3.89 -5.98
N GLU A 113 4.81 4.23 -5.99
CA GLU A 113 4.24 5.18 -6.95
C GLU A 113 4.88 6.55 -6.83
N LYS A 114 5.08 7.05 -5.59
CA LYS A 114 5.82 8.29 -5.32
C LYS A 114 7.30 8.22 -5.70
N ARG A 115 7.98 7.08 -5.48
CA ARG A 115 9.34 6.86 -5.99
C ARG A 115 9.35 6.94 -7.51
N ASN A 116 8.46 6.22 -8.18
CA ASN A 116 8.40 6.16 -9.64
C ASN A 116 8.08 7.53 -10.25
N SER A 117 7.22 8.35 -9.63
CA SER A 117 6.99 9.73 -10.10
C SER A 117 8.22 10.61 -9.90
N GLN A 118 8.88 10.53 -8.73
CA GLN A 118 10.13 11.24 -8.46
C GLN A 118 11.26 10.83 -9.42
N GLU A 119 11.43 9.54 -9.73
CA GLU A 119 12.43 9.07 -10.69
C GLU A 119 12.12 9.54 -12.12
N ASN A 120 10.85 9.53 -12.52
CA ASN A 120 10.43 10.11 -13.80
C ASN A 120 10.67 11.63 -13.87
N ASP A 121 10.46 12.37 -12.77
CA ASP A 121 10.69 13.81 -12.73
C ASP A 121 12.18 14.17 -12.65
N ILE A 122 12.99 13.37 -11.94
CA ILE A 122 14.46 13.43 -11.98
C ILE A 122 14.98 13.13 -13.39
N PHE A 123 14.41 12.15 -14.10
CA PHE A 123 14.76 11.85 -15.49
C PHE A 123 14.41 13.02 -16.43
N LYS A 124 13.20 13.59 -16.33
CA LYS A 124 12.81 14.80 -17.07
C LYS A 124 13.72 15.99 -16.75
N ALA A 125 14.08 16.20 -15.48
CA ALA A 125 14.98 17.26 -15.05
C ALA A 125 16.41 17.05 -15.60
N SER A 126 16.90 15.81 -15.61
CA SER A 126 18.19 15.44 -16.18
C SER A 126 18.21 15.68 -17.69
N GLN A 127 17.15 15.28 -18.42
CA GLN A 127 17.05 15.56 -19.86
C GLN A 127 16.94 17.07 -20.15
N LYS A 128 16.29 17.85 -19.29
CA LYS A 128 16.28 19.33 -19.39
C LYS A 128 17.67 19.92 -19.14
N LEU A 129 18.39 19.45 -18.12
CA LEU A 129 19.77 19.84 -17.85
C LEU A 129 20.69 19.53 -19.03
N GLU A 130 20.55 18.36 -19.65
CA GLU A 130 21.39 17.98 -20.78
C GLU A 130 21.08 18.81 -22.03
N LYS A 131 19.80 19.14 -22.28
CA LYS A 131 19.40 20.10 -23.33
C LYS A 131 19.91 21.52 -23.06
N LEU A 132 20.00 21.94 -21.79
CA LEU A 132 20.59 23.22 -21.41
C LEU A 132 22.12 23.21 -21.52
N ARG A 133 22.79 22.09 -21.26
CA ARG A 133 24.23 21.89 -21.49
C ARG A 133 24.58 21.91 -22.97
N SER A 134 23.87 21.15 -23.81
CA SER A 134 24.10 21.15 -25.26
C SER A 134 23.85 22.52 -25.87
N ARG A 135 22.85 23.25 -25.36
CA ARG A 135 22.63 24.65 -25.71
C ARG A 135 23.77 25.55 -25.24
N LEU A 136 24.16 25.48 -23.97
CA LEU A 136 25.25 26.32 -23.42
C LEU A 136 26.57 26.09 -24.17
N ASN A 137 26.87 24.85 -24.55
CA ASN A 137 28.05 24.52 -25.36
C ASN A 137 27.98 25.13 -26.77
N TRP A 138 26.78 25.23 -27.37
CA TRP A 138 26.58 25.88 -28.67
C TRP A 138 26.58 27.42 -28.55
N ASP A 139 25.93 27.96 -27.52
CA ASP A 139 25.96 29.39 -27.17
C ASP A 139 27.41 29.84 -26.86
N GLN A 140 28.26 28.96 -26.30
CA GLN A 140 29.70 29.19 -26.11
C GLN A 140 30.49 29.07 -27.43
N GLN A 141 30.35 27.97 -28.19
CA GLN A 141 31.05 27.80 -29.48
C GLN A 141 30.76 28.93 -30.46
N THR A 142 29.52 29.47 -30.45
CA THR A 142 29.17 30.63 -31.27
C THR A 142 29.77 31.92 -30.71
N LEU A 143 29.81 32.13 -29.39
CA LEU A 143 30.51 33.27 -28.79
C LEU A 143 32.02 33.26 -29.12
N ASP A 144 32.67 32.11 -28.98
CA ASP A 144 34.10 31.96 -29.29
C ASP A 144 34.38 32.28 -30.77
N ALA A 145 33.56 31.78 -31.71
CA ALA A 145 33.65 32.12 -33.13
C ALA A 145 33.37 33.61 -33.44
N TRP A 146 32.43 34.25 -32.73
CA TRP A 146 32.20 35.70 -32.85
C TRP A 146 33.38 36.53 -32.31
N LEU A 147 34.08 36.05 -31.29
CA LEU A 147 35.29 36.70 -30.76
C LEU A 147 36.47 36.53 -31.73
N GLU A 148 36.64 35.35 -32.34
CA GLU A 148 37.62 35.12 -33.40
C GLU A 148 37.35 36.00 -34.62
N GLU A 149 36.10 36.09 -35.11
CA GLU A 149 35.75 36.95 -36.23
C GLU A 149 35.93 38.44 -35.90
N SER A 150 35.63 38.86 -34.66
CA SER A 150 35.90 40.23 -34.20
C SER A 150 37.40 40.53 -34.18
N ALA A 151 38.23 39.61 -33.68
CA ALA A 151 39.68 39.78 -33.65
C ALA A 151 40.28 39.87 -35.07
N LEU A 152 39.82 39.05 -36.01
CA LEU A 152 40.22 39.14 -37.41
C LEU A 152 39.80 40.47 -38.05
N ARG A 153 38.61 40.98 -37.75
CA ARG A 153 38.15 42.31 -38.21
C ARG A 153 38.94 43.45 -37.57
N ASP A 154 39.39 43.31 -36.33
CA ASP A 154 40.29 44.26 -35.67
C ASP A 154 41.70 44.22 -36.29
N GLU A 155 42.20 43.05 -36.69
CA GLU A 155 43.44 42.91 -37.45
C GLU A 155 43.35 43.53 -38.86
N ASP A 156 42.27 43.28 -39.59
CA ASP A 156 42.00 43.88 -40.90
C ASP A 156 41.85 45.41 -40.82
N THR A 157 41.12 45.93 -39.84
CA THR A 157 41.02 47.40 -39.65
C THR A 157 42.36 48.00 -39.22
N MET A 158 43.17 47.31 -38.40
CA MET A 158 44.56 47.72 -38.14
C MET A 158 45.43 47.69 -39.41
N ALA A 159 45.22 46.74 -40.33
CA ALA A 159 45.90 46.71 -41.62
C ALA A 159 45.47 47.88 -42.53
N LEU A 160 44.17 48.16 -42.63
CA LEU A 160 43.63 49.31 -43.37
C LEU A 160 44.13 50.64 -42.81
N VAL A 161 44.23 50.79 -41.48
CA VAL A 161 44.82 51.99 -40.85
C VAL A 161 46.32 52.10 -41.16
N LYS A 162 47.07 50.99 -41.17
CA LYS A 162 48.49 50.99 -41.58
C LYS A 162 48.67 51.41 -43.03
N TYR A 163 47.83 50.92 -43.96
CA TYR A 163 47.87 51.33 -45.37
C TYR A 163 47.45 52.79 -45.53
N SER A 164 46.35 53.22 -44.91
CA SER A 164 45.92 54.64 -44.90
C SER A 164 47.02 55.59 -44.40
N GLN A 165 47.77 55.22 -43.35
CA GLN A 165 48.93 56.00 -42.91
C GLN A 165 50.11 55.99 -43.88
N GLN A 166 50.30 54.92 -44.67
CA GLN A 166 51.32 54.88 -45.73
C GLN A 166 50.90 55.74 -46.92
N ASP A 167 49.64 55.67 -47.33
CA ASP A 167 49.06 56.50 -48.38
C ASP A 167 49.03 57.97 -47.99
N GLU A 168 48.70 58.32 -46.74
CA GLU A 168 48.86 59.69 -46.25
C GLU A 168 50.30 60.20 -46.39
N ARG A 169 51.30 59.40 -45.99
CA ARG A 169 52.72 59.76 -46.14
C ARG A 169 53.08 59.90 -47.62
N ARG A 170 52.54 59.04 -48.48
CA ARG A 170 52.76 59.08 -49.93
C ARG A 170 52.13 60.33 -50.55
N ILE A 171 50.88 60.63 -50.24
CA ILE A 171 50.16 61.86 -50.63
C ILE A 171 50.96 63.09 -50.17
N LYS A 172 51.34 63.17 -48.88
CA LYS A 172 52.15 64.28 -48.35
C LYS A 172 53.48 64.45 -49.12
N SER A 173 54.15 63.35 -49.47
CA SER A 173 55.38 63.39 -50.30
C SER A 173 55.12 63.86 -51.75
N LEU A 174 53.97 63.50 -52.33
CA LEU A 174 53.58 63.88 -53.69
C LEU A 174 53.10 65.34 -53.75
N THR A 175 52.34 65.81 -52.77
CA THR A 175 51.93 67.22 -52.65
C THR A 175 53.16 68.14 -52.55
N LEU A 176 54.13 67.81 -51.69
CA LEU A 176 55.41 68.55 -51.59
C LEU A 176 56.19 68.54 -52.92
N ALA A 177 56.16 67.43 -53.66
CA ALA A 177 56.78 67.35 -54.99
C ALA A 177 56.04 68.20 -56.03
N ILE A 178 54.70 68.23 -55.99
CA ILE A 178 53.85 69.07 -56.85
C ILE A 178 54.07 70.55 -56.52
N GLU A 179 54.06 70.95 -55.25
CA GLU A 179 54.36 72.32 -54.80
C GLU A 179 55.74 72.78 -55.29
N LYS A 180 56.77 71.94 -55.11
CA LYS A 180 58.12 72.23 -55.64
C LYS A 180 58.10 72.39 -57.17
N LYS A 181 57.39 71.53 -57.92
CA LYS A 181 57.29 71.63 -59.37
C LYS A 181 56.45 72.82 -59.86
N MET A 182 55.42 73.23 -59.13
CA MET A 182 54.69 74.47 -59.38
C MET A 182 55.56 75.69 -59.10
N LEU A 183 56.43 75.66 -58.09
CA LEU A 183 57.37 76.73 -57.79
C LEU A 183 58.46 76.84 -58.87
N GLU A 184 59.06 75.71 -59.27
CA GLU A 184 59.98 75.63 -60.42
C GLU A 184 59.32 76.13 -61.73
N ALA A 185 58.06 75.76 -61.98
CA ALA A 185 57.32 76.19 -63.17
C ALA A 185 56.99 77.70 -63.14
N ASN A 186 56.59 78.25 -61.99
CA ASN A 186 56.36 79.69 -61.84
C ASN A 186 57.66 80.50 -61.95
N GLN A 187 58.80 79.97 -61.48
CA GLN A 187 60.12 80.58 -61.72
C GLN A 187 60.45 80.60 -63.21
N LYS A 188 60.26 79.49 -63.92
CA LYS A 188 60.46 79.42 -65.38
C LYS A 188 59.51 80.32 -66.16
N ARG A 189 58.25 80.45 -65.74
CA ARG A 189 57.31 81.40 -66.37
C ARG A 189 57.76 82.83 -66.16
N LYS A 190 58.15 83.24 -64.95
CA LYS A 190 58.70 84.58 -64.70
C LYS A 190 59.95 84.88 -65.53
N ALA A 191 60.84 83.90 -65.72
CA ALA A 191 61.98 84.05 -66.62
C ALA A 191 61.53 84.26 -68.08
N LEU A 192 60.58 83.46 -68.57
CA LEU A 192 60.01 83.63 -69.91
C LEU A 192 59.29 84.97 -70.08
N ASP A 193 58.53 85.41 -69.07
CA ASP A 193 57.81 86.69 -69.05
C ASP A 193 58.82 87.86 -69.15
N ASN A 194 59.97 87.79 -68.44
CA ASN A 194 61.05 88.77 -68.54
C ASN A 194 61.67 88.78 -69.96
N GLU A 195 62.13 87.63 -70.47
CA GLU A 195 62.71 87.48 -71.81
C GLU A 195 61.73 87.97 -72.91
N LEU A 196 60.43 87.74 -72.74
CA LEU A 196 59.38 88.27 -73.60
C LEU A 196 59.31 89.80 -73.55
N THR A 197 59.35 90.41 -72.36
CA THR A 197 59.35 91.88 -72.24
C THR A 197 60.64 92.52 -72.76
N GLU A 198 61.79 91.88 -72.59
CA GLU A 198 63.06 92.33 -73.17
C GLU A 198 63.03 92.26 -74.70
N THR A 199 62.63 91.12 -75.27
CA THR A 199 62.50 90.96 -76.73
C THR A 199 61.42 91.87 -77.35
N LEU A 200 60.29 92.09 -76.66
CA LEU A 200 59.27 93.05 -77.10
C LEU A 200 59.81 94.49 -77.06
N SER A 201 60.58 94.86 -76.02
CA SER A 201 61.21 96.18 -75.94
C SER A 201 62.21 96.41 -77.07
N ALA A 202 62.97 95.37 -77.45
CA ALA A 202 63.88 95.40 -78.58
C ALA A 202 63.13 95.51 -79.92
N GLN A 203 62.00 94.81 -80.09
CA GLN A 203 61.13 94.95 -81.25
C GLN A 203 60.53 96.36 -81.37
N ILE A 204 60.00 96.93 -80.28
CA ILE A 204 59.49 98.31 -80.27
C ILE A 204 60.60 99.32 -80.59
N GLY A 205 61.82 99.10 -80.10
CA GLY A 205 63.00 99.88 -80.47
C GLY A 205 63.30 99.81 -81.97
N LEU A 206 63.32 98.61 -82.54
CA LEU A 206 63.53 98.39 -83.97
C LEU A 206 62.41 99.01 -84.81
N GLU A 207 61.14 98.82 -84.46
CA GLU A 207 59.99 99.44 -85.13
C GLU A 207 60.08 100.96 -85.08
N LYS A 208 60.46 101.56 -83.94
CA LYS A 208 60.63 103.01 -83.84
C LYS A 208 61.80 103.51 -84.70
N THR A 209 62.92 102.77 -84.80
CA THR A 209 63.97 103.13 -85.77
C THR A 209 63.49 103.01 -87.22
N ALA A 210 62.73 101.97 -87.56
CA ALA A 210 62.16 101.79 -88.89
C ALA A 210 61.12 102.87 -89.24
N GLU A 211 60.32 103.32 -88.28
CA GLU A 211 59.40 104.43 -88.43
C GLU A 211 60.14 105.76 -88.64
N ASN A 212 61.19 106.03 -87.85
CA ASN A 212 62.07 107.18 -88.05
C ASN A 212 62.73 107.15 -89.45
N PHE A 213 63.16 105.97 -89.93
CA PHE A 213 63.66 105.80 -91.30
C PHE A 213 62.59 106.06 -92.37
N ARG A 214 61.33 105.62 -92.16
CA ARG A 214 60.21 105.94 -93.07
C ARG A 214 59.93 107.44 -93.09
N GLN A 215 59.93 108.10 -91.93
CA GLN A 215 59.70 109.54 -91.82
C GLN A 215 60.81 110.32 -92.54
N ALA A 216 62.08 110.03 -92.27
CA ALA A 216 63.21 110.65 -92.98
C ALA A 216 63.18 110.38 -94.50
N HIS A 217 62.65 109.22 -94.92
CA HIS A 217 62.44 108.93 -96.34
C HIS A 217 61.25 109.69 -96.95
N GLN A 218 60.17 109.90 -96.19
CA GLN A 218 59.04 110.76 -96.59
C GLN A 218 59.48 112.22 -96.69
N GLU A 219 60.17 112.77 -95.70
CA GLU A 219 60.73 114.13 -95.73
C GLU A 219 61.66 114.33 -96.95
N ARG A 220 62.49 113.33 -97.27
CA ARG A 220 63.30 113.31 -98.49
C ARG A 220 62.44 113.25 -99.77
N GLN A 221 61.39 112.45 -99.79
CA GLN A 221 60.46 112.39 -100.93
C GLN A 221 59.66 113.69 -101.09
N GLU A 222 59.31 114.39 -100.01
CA GLU A 222 58.61 115.68 -100.07
C GLU A 222 59.55 116.80 -100.52
N LEU A 223 60.82 116.82 -100.10
CA LEU A 223 61.84 117.68 -100.70
C LEU A 223 61.97 117.44 -102.21
N LEU A 224 62.06 116.18 -102.65
CA LEU A 224 62.05 115.84 -104.07
C LEU A 224 60.74 116.25 -104.78
N ARG A 225 59.59 116.14 -104.10
CA ARG A 225 58.27 116.48 -104.65
C ARG A 225 58.03 117.99 -104.69
N GLN A 226 58.66 118.78 -103.81
CA GLN A 226 58.69 120.24 -103.89
C GLN A 226 59.54 120.67 -105.09
N TRP A 227 60.71 120.06 -105.29
CA TRP A 227 61.52 120.22 -106.51
C TRP A 227 60.72 119.83 -107.78
N GLU A 228 60.07 118.66 -107.80
CA GLU A 228 59.21 118.28 -108.93
C GLU A 228 58.01 119.22 -109.11
N ASN A 229 57.38 119.71 -108.04
CA ASN A 229 56.21 120.59 -108.13
C ASN A 229 56.57 121.99 -108.63
N THR A 230 57.74 122.55 -108.31
CA THR A 230 58.20 123.78 -108.96
C THR A 230 58.40 123.60 -110.47
N ILE A 231 58.86 122.43 -110.91
CA ILE A 231 58.97 122.07 -112.34
C ILE A 231 57.59 121.77 -112.97
N LYS A 232 56.67 121.13 -112.23
CA LYS A 232 55.35 120.71 -112.73
C LYS A 232 54.30 121.83 -112.70
N GLN A 233 54.39 122.80 -111.78
CA GLN A 233 53.56 124.02 -111.83
C GLN A 233 53.84 124.86 -113.09
N MET A 234 55.09 124.86 -113.57
CA MET A 234 55.45 125.48 -114.86
C MET A 234 54.78 124.78 -116.07
N LYS A 235 54.38 123.49 -115.94
CA LYS A 235 53.75 122.69 -117.00
C LYS A 235 52.27 122.38 -116.77
N LYS A 236 51.66 122.93 -115.71
CA LYS A 236 50.26 122.63 -115.34
C LYS A 236 49.39 123.88 -115.16
N ARG A 237 49.70 124.92 -115.95
CA ARG A 237 48.74 125.97 -116.32
C ARG A 237 47.97 125.67 -117.62
N ASP A 238 48.28 124.56 -118.29
CA ASP A 238 47.82 124.28 -119.66
C ASP A 238 46.68 123.22 -119.78
N ALA A 239 46.15 122.59 -118.70
CA ALA A 239 45.11 121.55 -118.78
C ALA A 239 44.31 121.23 -117.47
N GLU A 240 42.97 121.07 -117.54
CA GLU A 240 41.96 120.98 -116.43
C GLU A 240 40.64 120.24 -116.88
N MET A 241 39.62 119.80 -116.08
CA MET A 241 39.35 119.63 -114.62
C MET A 241 38.11 118.69 -114.31
N GLN A 242 38.15 117.97 -113.17
CA GLN A 242 37.03 117.49 -112.27
C GLN A 242 35.80 116.65 -112.77
N GLN A 243 34.77 116.29 -111.93
CA GLN A 243 34.74 115.26 -110.84
C GLN A 243 33.32 114.90 -110.25
N SER A 244 33.07 113.61 -109.87
CA SER A 244 32.15 113.09 -108.78
C SER A 244 30.60 113.25 -108.83
N ALA A 245 29.82 112.82 -107.80
CA ALA A 245 29.20 111.46 -107.60
C ALA A 245 28.17 111.40 -106.41
N ALA A 246 27.13 110.51 -106.41
CA ALA A 246 26.13 110.32 -105.29
C ALA A 246 25.26 109.01 -105.35
N VAL A 247 24.63 108.57 -104.22
CA VAL A 247 23.76 107.33 -104.05
C VAL A 247 22.80 107.41 -102.81
N ARG A 248 21.53 106.89 -102.80
CA ARG A 248 20.72 106.54 -101.56
C ARG A 248 19.28 105.90 -101.71
N GLU A 249 18.72 105.43 -100.57
CA GLU A 249 17.29 105.24 -100.12
C GLU A 249 16.75 103.81 -99.79
N LYS A 250 15.74 103.70 -98.87
CA LYS A 250 15.14 102.44 -98.34
C LYS A 250 13.82 102.68 -97.55
N ASN A 251 12.70 102.00 -97.87
CA ASN A 251 11.46 101.96 -97.05
C ASN A 251 10.49 100.84 -97.51
N GLY A 252 9.96 99.98 -96.61
CA GLY A 252 8.94 98.98 -97.02
C GLY A 252 8.68 97.71 -96.18
N PHE A 253 9.28 97.53 -94.99
CA PHE A 253 9.20 96.25 -94.27
C PHE A 253 7.97 96.08 -93.34
N LEU A 254 7.23 97.15 -93.04
CA LEU A 254 6.27 97.18 -91.91
C LEU A 254 4.95 96.45 -92.17
N GLN A 255 4.53 96.30 -93.44
CA GLN A 255 3.15 95.93 -93.80
C GLN A 255 2.87 94.41 -93.79
N ILE A 256 3.88 93.57 -93.57
CA ILE A 256 3.76 92.10 -93.66
C ILE A 256 3.34 91.47 -92.33
N GLU A 257 3.80 92.00 -91.19
CA GLU A 257 3.57 91.42 -89.86
C GLU A 257 2.10 91.51 -89.38
N GLU A 258 1.37 92.55 -89.79
CA GLU A 258 -0.02 92.78 -89.31
C GLU A 258 -1.01 91.69 -89.75
N GLN A 259 -0.72 90.97 -90.85
CA GLN A 259 -1.60 89.92 -91.37
C GLN A 259 -1.45 88.59 -90.62
N ASN A 260 -0.27 88.28 -90.07
CA ASN A 260 -0.02 87.00 -89.39
C ASN A 260 -0.83 86.84 -88.10
N ASN A 261 -0.97 87.91 -87.30
CA ASN A 261 -1.65 87.83 -86.01
C ASN A 261 -3.14 87.44 -86.12
N GLN A 262 -3.85 87.89 -87.18
CA GLN A 262 -5.27 87.61 -87.37
C GLN A 262 -5.58 86.13 -87.68
N GLU A 263 -4.60 85.36 -88.13
CA GLU A 263 -4.71 83.92 -88.38
C GLU A 263 -4.61 83.11 -87.07
N CYS A 264 -3.82 83.60 -86.10
CA CYS A 264 -3.61 82.95 -84.80
C CYS A 264 -4.86 82.97 -83.91
N ASP A 265 -5.51 84.13 -83.76
CA ASP A 265 -6.72 84.27 -82.92
C ASP A 265 -7.84 83.30 -83.33
N ARG A 266 -8.02 83.12 -84.65
CA ARG A 266 -9.01 82.20 -85.22
C ARG A 266 -8.75 80.73 -84.89
N ARG A 267 -7.52 80.36 -84.54
CA ARG A 267 -7.16 79.00 -84.07
C ARG A 267 -7.41 78.87 -82.57
N ILE A 268 -7.07 79.89 -81.78
CA ILE A 268 -7.31 79.95 -80.33
C ILE A 268 -8.81 79.77 -80.04
N SER A 269 -9.68 80.58 -80.66
CA SER A 269 -11.14 80.50 -80.43
C SER A 269 -11.82 79.23 -80.96
N ARG A 270 -11.10 78.33 -81.64
CA ARG A 270 -11.57 76.97 -81.96
C ARG A 270 -11.16 75.97 -80.87
N ALA A 271 -9.91 76.04 -80.42
CA ALA A 271 -9.40 75.21 -79.32
C ALA A 271 -10.18 75.47 -78.01
N GLU A 272 -10.49 76.73 -77.70
CA GLU A 272 -11.27 77.10 -76.51
C GLU A 272 -12.67 76.44 -76.46
N ARG A 273 -13.35 76.32 -77.61
CA ARG A 273 -14.68 75.68 -77.71
C ARG A 273 -14.61 74.16 -77.58
N GLN A 274 -13.49 73.54 -77.98
CA GLN A 274 -13.25 72.12 -77.74
C GLN A 274 -12.91 71.88 -76.27
N ALA A 275 -12.09 72.76 -75.66
CA ALA A 275 -11.75 72.69 -74.24
C ALA A 275 -12.95 72.93 -73.32
N SER A 276 -13.88 73.84 -73.67
CA SER A 276 -15.11 74.04 -72.89
C SER A 276 -16.04 72.82 -72.97
N LYS A 277 -16.17 72.20 -74.15
CA LYS A 277 -17.00 71.00 -74.33
C LYS A 277 -16.44 69.81 -73.56
N LEU A 278 -15.15 69.51 -73.72
CA LEU A 278 -14.47 68.43 -72.97
C LEU A 278 -14.53 68.63 -71.45
N ARG A 279 -14.62 69.88 -70.96
CA ARG A 279 -14.85 70.17 -69.53
C ARG A 279 -16.28 69.85 -69.08
N GLN A 280 -17.30 70.08 -69.91
CA GLN A 280 -18.67 69.65 -69.62
C GLN A 280 -18.78 68.12 -69.66
N ASP A 281 -18.25 67.50 -70.71
CA ASP A 281 -18.23 66.03 -70.86
C ASP A 281 -17.53 65.38 -69.64
N PHE A 282 -16.40 65.94 -69.17
CA PHE A 282 -15.71 65.48 -67.96
C PHE A 282 -16.54 65.68 -66.68
N GLN A 283 -17.25 66.81 -66.52
CA GLN A 283 -18.12 67.05 -65.37
C GLN A 283 -19.32 66.09 -65.34
N GLU A 284 -19.89 65.75 -66.50
CA GLU A 284 -20.97 64.76 -66.58
C GLU A 284 -20.47 63.34 -66.29
N HIS A 285 -19.25 63.00 -66.74
CA HIS A 285 -18.60 61.74 -66.36
C HIS A 285 -18.23 61.68 -64.86
N GLU A 286 -17.78 62.77 -64.24
CA GLU A 286 -17.57 62.87 -62.78
C GLU A 286 -18.87 62.66 -61.99
N LEU A 287 -19.98 63.28 -62.40
CA LEU A 287 -21.29 63.12 -61.76
C LEU A 287 -21.87 61.71 -61.93
N ASN A 288 -21.63 61.07 -63.08
CA ASN A 288 -22.03 59.67 -63.28
C ASN A 288 -21.09 58.71 -62.52
N ARG A 289 -19.80 59.04 -62.38
CA ARG A 289 -18.86 58.30 -61.52
C ARG A 289 -19.26 58.39 -60.03
N SER A 290 -19.70 59.55 -59.55
CA SER A 290 -20.17 59.68 -58.17
C SER A 290 -21.46 58.89 -57.94
N ARG A 291 -22.45 58.99 -58.84
CA ARG A 291 -23.68 58.17 -58.77
C ARG A 291 -23.40 56.67 -58.72
N LEU A 292 -22.52 56.17 -59.61
CA LEU A 292 -22.14 54.75 -59.62
C LEU A 292 -21.35 54.35 -58.36
N GLN A 293 -20.60 55.28 -57.74
CA GLN A 293 -19.96 55.05 -56.45
C GLN A 293 -20.98 54.98 -55.31
N ASP A 294 -21.96 55.91 -55.27
CA ASP A 294 -23.04 55.94 -54.27
C ASP A 294 -23.92 54.68 -54.38
N GLU A 295 -24.26 54.26 -55.61
CA GLU A 295 -24.94 52.99 -55.89
C GLU A 295 -24.11 51.80 -55.42
N LEU A 296 -22.84 51.73 -55.80
CA LEU A 296 -21.92 50.66 -55.37
C LEU A 296 -21.78 50.58 -53.84
N ASP A 297 -21.70 51.71 -53.15
CA ASP A 297 -21.58 51.75 -51.70
C ASP A 297 -22.92 51.44 -51.00
N SER A 298 -24.06 51.73 -51.63
CA SER A 298 -25.37 51.23 -51.18
C SER A 298 -25.51 49.70 -51.36
N VAL A 299 -24.93 49.15 -52.43
CA VAL A 299 -24.87 47.70 -52.68
C VAL A 299 -23.92 47.04 -51.69
N LYS A 300 -22.75 47.61 -51.40
CA LYS A 300 -21.89 47.13 -50.29
C LYS A 300 -22.65 47.17 -48.96
N ALA A 301 -23.32 48.26 -48.63
CA ALA A 301 -24.08 48.39 -47.39
C ALA A 301 -25.32 47.48 -47.28
N THR A 302 -25.75 46.83 -48.37
CA THR A 302 -26.77 45.76 -48.35
C THR A 302 -26.14 44.36 -48.40
N VAL A 303 -25.01 44.17 -49.09
CA VAL A 303 -24.20 42.94 -49.03
C VAL A 303 -23.61 42.73 -47.64
N ASP A 304 -23.10 43.76 -46.97
CA ASP A 304 -22.56 43.66 -45.60
C ASP A 304 -23.67 43.38 -44.59
N ARG A 305 -24.84 44.01 -44.73
CA ARG A 305 -26.02 43.69 -43.90
C ARG A 305 -26.46 42.25 -44.10
N THR A 306 -26.69 41.82 -45.34
CA THR A 306 -27.07 40.42 -45.62
C THR A 306 -25.97 39.43 -45.23
N ALA A 307 -24.68 39.80 -45.25
CA ALA A 307 -23.60 38.99 -44.70
C ALA A 307 -23.61 38.94 -43.17
N THR A 308 -24.00 40.01 -42.46
CA THR A 308 -24.25 39.95 -41.00
C THR A 308 -25.51 39.16 -40.66
N ASP A 309 -26.56 39.23 -41.49
CA ASP A 309 -27.79 38.45 -41.32
C ASP A 309 -27.56 36.96 -41.61
N VAL A 310 -26.78 36.62 -42.63
CA VAL A 310 -26.35 35.23 -42.87
C VAL A 310 -25.44 34.73 -41.73
N LYS A 311 -24.63 35.58 -41.10
CA LYS A 311 -23.86 35.22 -39.89
C LYS A 311 -24.78 35.00 -38.68
N SER A 312 -25.75 35.89 -38.44
CA SER A 312 -26.69 35.77 -37.31
C SER A 312 -27.62 34.57 -37.48
N LEU A 313 -28.15 34.35 -38.69
CA LEU A 313 -28.91 33.14 -39.06
C LEU A 313 -28.05 31.87 -38.95
N ARG A 314 -26.77 31.89 -39.31
CA ARG A 314 -25.87 30.74 -39.06
C ARG A 314 -25.68 30.47 -37.58
N THR A 315 -25.53 31.50 -36.73
CA THR A 315 -25.47 31.29 -35.28
C THR A 315 -26.80 30.79 -34.71
N GLN A 316 -27.95 31.31 -35.17
CA GLN A 316 -29.28 30.81 -34.79
C GLN A 316 -29.51 29.37 -35.27
N ILE A 317 -29.08 29.00 -36.47
CA ILE A 317 -29.12 27.61 -36.95
C ILE A 317 -28.20 26.72 -36.11
N SER A 318 -27.05 27.21 -35.65
CA SER A 318 -26.17 26.46 -34.75
C SER A 318 -26.76 26.28 -33.36
N SER A 319 -27.43 27.31 -32.80
CA SER A 319 -28.14 27.19 -31.52
C SER A 319 -29.34 26.28 -31.65
N VAL A 320 -30.18 26.43 -32.69
CA VAL A 320 -31.32 25.55 -32.96
C VAL A 320 -30.88 24.12 -33.23
N LYS A 321 -29.74 23.87 -33.91
CA LYS A 321 -29.18 22.50 -34.03
C LYS A 321 -28.75 21.93 -32.69
N ARG A 322 -28.11 22.73 -31.82
CA ARG A 322 -27.78 22.31 -30.46
C ARG A 322 -29.04 22.09 -29.62
N ASP A 323 -30.04 22.97 -29.70
CA ASP A 323 -31.31 22.85 -28.98
C ASP A 323 -32.12 21.65 -29.49
N ILE A 324 -32.04 21.30 -30.78
CA ILE A 324 -32.59 20.05 -31.34
C ILE A 324 -31.84 18.85 -30.77
N GLN A 325 -30.50 18.85 -30.78
CA GLN A 325 -29.71 17.76 -30.19
C GLN A 325 -30.03 17.59 -28.69
N ASP A 326 -30.01 18.67 -27.91
CA ASP A 326 -30.39 18.74 -26.50
C ASP A 326 -31.84 18.30 -26.24
N LYS A 327 -32.72 18.29 -27.25
CA LYS A 327 -34.10 17.79 -27.19
C LYS A 327 -34.20 16.34 -27.63
N THR A 328 -33.45 15.92 -28.66
CA THR A 328 -33.32 14.52 -29.08
C THR A 328 -32.71 13.69 -27.96
N ASP A 329 -31.66 14.17 -27.30
CA ASP A 329 -31.04 13.48 -26.17
C ASP A 329 -31.99 13.41 -24.97
N LYS A 330 -32.75 14.48 -24.68
CA LYS A 330 -33.82 14.43 -23.65
C LYS A 330 -34.99 13.52 -24.03
N VAL A 331 -35.27 13.32 -25.32
CA VAL A 331 -36.25 12.33 -25.80
C VAL A 331 -35.70 10.92 -25.67
N ASN A 332 -34.41 10.69 -25.95
CA ASN A 332 -33.72 9.42 -25.73
C ASN A 332 -33.69 9.06 -24.23
N ASP A 333 -33.32 10.01 -23.36
CA ASP A 333 -33.36 9.86 -21.90
C ASP A 333 -34.78 9.55 -21.40
N ALA A 334 -35.78 10.25 -21.92
CA ALA A 334 -37.19 10.00 -21.61
C ALA A 334 -37.65 8.62 -22.09
N GLN A 335 -37.24 8.19 -23.29
CA GLN A 335 -37.53 6.85 -23.83
C GLN A 335 -36.85 5.75 -23.00
N LEU A 336 -35.61 5.96 -22.56
CA LEU A 336 -34.91 5.07 -21.64
C LEU A 336 -35.59 5.03 -20.27
N HIS A 337 -36.12 6.16 -19.78
CA HIS A 337 -36.92 6.20 -18.56
C HIS A 337 -38.28 5.51 -18.72
N THR A 338 -39.00 5.68 -19.84
CA THR A 338 -40.25 4.95 -20.08
C THR A 338 -40.00 3.46 -20.28
N ALA A 339 -38.95 3.05 -20.98
CA ALA A 339 -38.55 1.65 -21.09
C ALA A 339 -38.20 1.05 -19.72
N ALA A 340 -37.42 1.76 -18.90
CA ALA A 340 -37.10 1.33 -17.53
C ALA A 340 -38.31 1.34 -16.59
N LEU A 341 -39.35 2.14 -16.86
CA LEU A 341 -40.63 2.11 -16.14
C LEU A 341 -41.55 0.99 -16.65
N GLU A 342 -41.54 0.69 -17.95
CA GLU A 342 -42.21 -0.48 -18.51
C GLU A 342 -41.58 -1.78 -18.01
N ASP A 343 -40.25 -1.87 -17.93
CA ASP A 343 -39.57 -3.04 -17.36
C ASP A 343 -39.80 -3.17 -15.85
N LYS A 344 -39.94 -2.05 -15.12
CA LYS A 344 -40.42 -2.07 -13.73
C LYS A 344 -41.90 -2.48 -13.64
N LEU A 345 -42.74 -2.11 -14.59
CA LEU A 345 -44.14 -2.52 -14.64
C LEU A 345 -44.31 -4.00 -15.02
N ARG A 346 -43.47 -4.51 -15.94
CA ARG A 346 -43.33 -5.94 -16.28
C ARG A 346 -42.83 -6.71 -15.06
N ALA A 347 -41.81 -6.21 -14.36
CA ALA A 347 -41.35 -6.79 -13.11
C ALA A 347 -42.49 -6.82 -12.07
N VAL A 348 -43.16 -5.69 -11.80
CA VAL A 348 -44.27 -5.62 -10.82
C VAL A 348 -45.49 -6.47 -11.18
N THR A 349 -45.72 -6.74 -12.48
CA THR A 349 -46.77 -7.68 -12.93
C THR A 349 -46.31 -9.15 -12.97
N GLN A 350 -44.99 -9.40 -12.91
CA GLN A 350 -44.39 -10.73 -12.73
C GLN A 350 -44.17 -11.08 -11.26
N THR A 351 -43.97 -10.11 -10.36
CA THR A 351 -43.90 -10.29 -8.90
C THR A 351 -45.27 -10.53 -8.27
N ALA A 352 -46.14 -11.25 -8.97
CA ALA A 352 -47.45 -11.69 -8.52
C ALA A 352 -47.36 -13.07 -7.84
N LEU A 353 -46.45 -13.20 -6.86
CA LEU A 353 -46.30 -14.33 -5.94
C LEU A 353 -46.07 -15.71 -6.60
N SER A 354 -44.82 -15.97 -7.02
CA SER A 354 -44.36 -17.32 -7.42
C SER A 354 -43.12 -17.76 -6.63
N VAL A 355 -42.93 -19.08 -6.53
CA VAL A 355 -41.74 -19.72 -5.91
C VAL A 355 -40.44 -19.34 -6.65
N GLU A 356 -40.54 -18.91 -7.91
CA GLU A 356 -39.43 -18.51 -8.78
C GLU A 356 -38.60 -17.35 -8.21
N GLU A 357 -39.18 -16.39 -7.48
CA GLU A 357 -38.40 -15.33 -6.82
C GLU A 357 -37.42 -15.91 -5.79
N ARG A 358 -37.84 -16.95 -5.08
CA ARG A 358 -37.03 -17.63 -4.07
C ARG A 358 -35.98 -18.54 -4.70
N ALA A 359 -36.33 -19.19 -5.81
CA ALA A 359 -35.37 -19.95 -6.62
C ALA A 359 -34.30 -19.02 -7.23
N ALA A 360 -34.69 -17.88 -7.79
CA ALA A 360 -33.78 -16.88 -8.34
C ALA A 360 -32.83 -16.32 -7.26
N GLN A 361 -33.29 -16.11 -6.02
CA GLN A 361 -32.42 -15.74 -4.89
C GLN A 361 -31.40 -16.85 -4.55
N PHE A 362 -31.78 -18.13 -4.60
CA PHE A 362 -30.84 -19.23 -4.39
C PHE A 362 -29.86 -19.42 -5.57
N ASP A 363 -30.30 -19.23 -6.81
CA ASP A 363 -29.43 -19.22 -8.00
C ASP A 363 -28.46 -18.03 -7.98
N GLN A 364 -28.89 -16.87 -7.49
CA GLN A 364 -28.04 -15.70 -7.29
C GLN A 364 -26.96 -16.01 -6.22
N LEU A 365 -27.36 -16.52 -5.05
CA LEU A 365 -26.43 -16.95 -4.00
C LEU A 365 -25.46 -18.04 -4.48
N LEU A 366 -25.91 -19.02 -5.27
CA LEU A 366 -25.05 -20.04 -5.88
C LEU A 366 -24.04 -19.43 -6.85
N ARG A 367 -24.45 -18.44 -7.67
CA ARG A 367 -23.53 -17.72 -8.58
C ARG A 367 -22.54 -16.85 -7.82
N ASP A 368 -22.95 -16.27 -6.70
CA ASP A 368 -22.09 -15.40 -5.88
C ASP A 368 -21.07 -16.25 -5.08
N GLU A 369 -21.46 -17.42 -4.55
CA GLU A 369 -20.55 -18.43 -3.98
C GLU A 369 -19.65 -19.06 -5.05
N GLU A 370 -20.15 -19.32 -6.27
CA GLU A 370 -19.35 -19.75 -7.42
C GLU A 370 -18.33 -18.69 -7.84
N GLN A 371 -18.62 -17.40 -7.66
CA GLN A 371 -17.66 -16.32 -7.91
C GLN A 371 -16.64 -16.23 -6.76
N ALA A 372 -17.08 -16.27 -5.50
CA ALA A 372 -16.21 -16.27 -4.33
C ALA A 372 -15.22 -17.44 -4.31
N THR A 373 -15.65 -18.64 -4.73
CA THR A 373 -14.78 -19.81 -4.87
C THR A 373 -13.79 -19.67 -6.03
N LYS A 374 -14.19 -19.12 -7.19
CA LYS A 374 -13.27 -18.81 -8.31
C LYS A 374 -12.25 -17.72 -7.93
N GLU A 375 -12.66 -16.70 -7.19
CA GLU A 375 -11.76 -15.68 -6.64
C GLU A 375 -10.78 -16.27 -5.62
N LEU A 376 -11.25 -17.13 -4.72
CA LEU A 376 -10.40 -17.87 -3.79
C LEU A 376 -9.37 -18.73 -4.54
N ASP A 377 -9.77 -19.46 -5.58
CA ASP A 377 -8.85 -20.25 -6.40
C ASP A 377 -7.83 -19.37 -7.15
N MET A 378 -8.23 -18.21 -7.69
CA MET A 378 -7.27 -17.25 -8.26
C MET A 378 -6.28 -16.72 -7.21
N GLN A 379 -6.74 -16.40 -6.00
CA GLN A 379 -5.88 -15.99 -4.90
C GLN A 379 -4.93 -17.12 -4.47
N LEU A 380 -5.41 -18.37 -4.45
CA LEU A 380 -4.63 -19.55 -4.10
C LEU A 380 -3.57 -19.86 -5.18
N GLN A 381 -3.91 -19.73 -6.47
CA GLN A 381 -2.96 -19.81 -7.58
C GLN A 381 -1.91 -18.70 -7.50
N HIS A 382 -2.32 -17.44 -7.28
CA HIS A 382 -1.40 -16.32 -7.09
C HIS A 382 -0.46 -16.53 -5.90
N HIS A 383 -0.95 -17.05 -4.77
CA HIS A 383 -0.12 -17.40 -3.62
C HIS A 383 0.84 -18.57 -3.91
N ARG A 384 0.43 -19.58 -4.71
CA ARG A 384 1.33 -20.64 -5.20
C ARG A 384 2.43 -20.08 -6.09
N GLU A 385 2.13 -19.18 -7.02
CA GLU A 385 3.14 -18.49 -7.85
C GLU A 385 4.11 -17.67 -7.02
N VAL A 386 3.61 -16.85 -6.09
CA VAL A 386 4.45 -16.01 -5.22
C VAL A 386 5.36 -16.88 -4.36
N LEU A 387 4.85 -17.99 -3.82
CA LEU A 387 5.63 -18.96 -3.05
C LEU A 387 6.68 -19.68 -3.90
N PHE A 388 6.37 -19.99 -5.17
CA PHE A 388 7.34 -20.54 -6.12
C PHE A 388 8.45 -19.52 -6.44
N ARG A 389 8.10 -18.28 -6.79
CA ARG A 389 9.05 -17.18 -7.05
C ARG A 389 9.92 -16.91 -5.81
N GLN A 390 9.36 -16.96 -4.59
CA GLN A 390 10.13 -16.82 -3.35
C GLN A 390 11.09 -18.00 -3.12
N LYS A 391 10.68 -19.25 -3.38
CA LYS A 391 11.58 -20.42 -3.33
C LYS A 391 12.73 -20.31 -4.32
N GLN A 392 12.45 -19.87 -5.55
CA GLN A 392 13.47 -19.65 -6.59
C GLN A 392 14.45 -18.53 -6.20
N ASN A 393 13.95 -17.41 -5.67
CA ASN A 393 14.79 -16.34 -5.13
C ASN A 393 15.64 -16.81 -3.94
N LEU A 394 15.10 -17.67 -3.07
CA LEU A 394 15.83 -18.25 -1.94
C LEU A 394 16.95 -19.20 -2.42
N GLN A 395 16.74 -19.98 -3.48
CA GLN A 395 17.80 -20.74 -4.14
C GLN A 395 18.86 -19.82 -4.76
N ALA A 396 18.46 -18.75 -5.45
CA ALA A 396 19.36 -17.77 -6.06
C ALA A 396 20.19 -16.97 -5.02
N LEU A 397 19.67 -16.80 -3.80
CA LEU A 397 20.41 -16.23 -2.68
C LEU A 397 21.37 -17.27 -2.07
N ARG A 398 20.96 -18.53 -1.90
CA ARG A 398 21.82 -19.63 -1.41
C ARG A 398 22.95 -20.00 -2.36
N THR A 399 22.81 -19.78 -3.68
CA THR A 399 23.94 -19.93 -4.61
C THR A 399 24.91 -18.76 -4.44
N LYS A 400 24.43 -17.51 -4.43
CA LYS A 400 25.28 -16.33 -4.15
C LYS A 400 26.00 -16.41 -2.80
N GLU A 401 25.37 -16.98 -1.77
CA GLU A 401 25.99 -17.27 -0.46
C GLU A 401 27.16 -18.25 -0.58
N LYS A 402 27.04 -19.31 -1.39
CA LYS A 402 28.13 -20.25 -1.71
C LYS A 402 29.23 -19.59 -2.53
N ASP A 403 28.87 -18.77 -3.51
CA ASP A 403 29.82 -18.05 -4.36
C ASP A 403 30.63 -17.05 -3.53
N LEU A 404 29.98 -16.30 -2.64
CA LEU A 404 30.62 -15.34 -1.72
C LEU A 404 31.47 -16.05 -0.65
N THR A 405 31.05 -17.19 -0.12
CA THR A 405 31.88 -17.97 0.82
C THR A 405 33.09 -18.60 0.13
N ALA A 406 32.96 -19.07 -1.11
CA ALA A 406 34.10 -19.49 -1.94
C ALA A 406 35.06 -18.32 -2.23
N GLN A 407 34.54 -17.14 -2.58
CA GLN A 407 35.35 -15.93 -2.74
C GLN A 407 36.06 -15.52 -1.44
N MET A 408 35.40 -15.56 -0.28
CA MET A 408 36.04 -15.30 1.02
C MET A 408 37.16 -16.30 1.34
N LEU A 409 37.00 -17.58 0.99
CA LEU A 409 38.05 -18.59 1.13
C LEU A 409 39.23 -18.31 0.18
N GLY A 410 38.95 -17.94 -1.08
CA GLY A 410 39.97 -17.48 -2.03
C GLY A 410 40.73 -16.24 -1.55
N CYS A 411 40.04 -15.23 -1.04
CA CYS A 411 40.65 -14.03 -0.46
C CYS A 411 41.47 -14.35 0.80
N LYS A 412 41.05 -15.30 1.64
CA LYS A 412 41.86 -15.77 2.79
C LYS A 412 43.13 -16.49 2.35
N ALA A 413 43.07 -17.32 1.29
CA ALA A 413 44.25 -17.94 0.70
C ALA A 413 45.20 -16.90 0.07
N ALA A 414 44.65 -15.92 -0.65
CA ALA A 414 45.42 -14.80 -1.19
C ALA A 414 46.13 -14.01 -0.07
N LEU A 415 45.41 -13.61 0.98
CA LEU A 415 45.98 -12.94 2.15
C LEU A 415 47.08 -13.78 2.82
N SER A 416 46.89 -15.09 2.98
CA SER A 416 47.91 -15.99 3.53
C SER A 416 49.18 -16.02 2.65
N SER A 417 49.03 -16.10 1.33
CA SER A 417 50.17 -16.07 0.40
C SER A 417 50.87 -14.72 0.34
N LEU A 418 50.14 -13.60 0.47
CA LEU A 418 50.70 -12.25 0.59
C LEU A 418 51.44 -12.06 1.91
N HIS A 419 50.93 -12.60 3.03
CA HIS A 419 51.62 -12.59 4.32
C HIS A 419 52.91 -13.43 4.27
N GLY A 420 52.88 -14.58 3.58
CA GLY A 420 54.06 -15.38 3.26
C GLY A 420 55.05 -14.73 2.27
N HIS A 421 54.61 -13.70 1.52
CA HIS A 421 55.50 -12.85 0.73
C HIS A 421 56.10 -11.72 1.57
N MET A 422 55.30 -11.11 2.45
CA MET A 422 55.74 -10.10 3.43
C MET A 422 56.87 -10.64 4.31
N GLY A 423 56.72 -11.83 4.90
CA GLY A 423 57.78 -12.48 5.67
C GLY A 423 59.07 -12.81 4.87
N LYS A 424 58.97 -12.98 3.55
CA LYS A 424 60.15 -13.11 2.66
C LYS A 424 60.83 -11.78 2.41
N LEU A 425 60.06 -10.69 2.30
CA LEU A 425 60.61 -9.33 2.19
C LEU A 425 61.27 -8.90 3.50
N GLU A 426 60.69 -9.23 4.66
CA GLU A 426 61.29 -9.03 5.99
C GLU A 426 62.62 -9.80 6.13
N GLN A 427 62.67 -11.07 5.72
CA GLN A 427 63.93 -11.84 5.69
C GLN A 427 64.98 -11.25 4.72
N ASN A 428 64.56 -10.61 3.63
CA ASN A 428 65.47 -9.94 2.70
C ASN A 428 65.95 -8.58 3.24
N LEU A 429 65.11 -7.86 3.99
CA LEU A 429 65.48 -6.63 4.68
C LEU A 429 66.56 -6.90 5.74
N LEU A 430 66.41 -7.97 6.53
CA LEU A 430 67.43 -8.40 7.50
C LEU A 430 68.77 -8.70 6.81
N LYS A 431 68.77 -9.44 5.69
CA LYS A 431 69.99 -9.69 4.89
C LYS A 431 70.59 -8.40 4.30
N GLN A 432 69.76 -7.41 3.94
CA GLN A 432 70.27 -6.11 3.50
C GLN A 432 70.92 -5.33 4.64
N GLN A 433 70.39 -5.42 5.87
CA GLN A 433 71.03 -4.85 7.06
C GLN A 433 72.36 -5.54 7.38
N GLU A 434 72.44 -6.87 7.25
CA GLU A 434 73.71 -7.61 7.32
C GLU A 434 74.72 -7.16 6.26
N ILE A 435 74.28 -6.93 5.01
CA ILE A 435 75.15 -6.44 3.93
C ILE A 435 75.65 -5.02 4.22
N ILE A 436 74.79 -4.10 4.68
CA ILE A 436 75.17 -2.74 5.05
C ILE A 436 76.23 -2.75 6.16
N TYR A 437 76.01 -3.52 7.23
CA TYR A 437 76.97 -3.65 8.33
C TYR A 437 78.35 -4.18 7.86
N ASN A 438 78.37 -5.12 6.91
CA ASN A 438 79.61 -5.59 6.29
C ASN A 438 80.28 -4.54 5.37
N GLN A 439 79.50 -3.66 4.74
CA GLN A 439 80.01 -2.56 3.91
C GLN A 439 80.58 -1.42 4.77
N ASP A 440 79.93 -1.04 5.87
CA ASP A 440 80.45 -0.06 6.84
C ASP A 440 81.80 -0.51 7.41
N LEU A 441 81.95 -1.80 7.71
CA LEU A 441 83.22 -2.40 8.15
C LEU A 441 84.32 -2.32 7.08
N GLN A 442 83.97 -2.40 5.79
CA GLN A 442 84.93 -2.19 4.69
C GLN A 442 85.29 -0.71 4.51
N ILE A 443 84.34 0.21 4.69
CA ILE A 443 84.58 1.66 4.60
C ILE A 443 85.61 2.09 5.66
N GLN A 444 85.46 1.67 6.91
CA GLN A 444 86.44 1.95 7.99
C GLN A 444 87.85 1.43 7.68
N GLN A 445 87.97 0.29 6.98
CA GLN A 445 89.26 -0.26 6.53
C GLN A 445 89.86 0.53 5.36
N LEU A 446 89.03 1.15 4.51
CA LEU A 446 89.48 1.99 3.40
C LEU A 446 89.89 3.38 3.88
N GLU A 447 89.14 4.00 4.79
CA GLU A 447 89.51 5.26 5.46
C GLU A 447 90.88 5.14 6.15
N SER A 448 91.10 4.02 6.84
CA SER A 448 92.39 3.65 7.48
C SER A 448 93.56 3.43 6.50
N LYS A 449 93.29 3.32 5.19
CA LYS A 449 94.29 3.28 4.11
C LYS A 449 94.46 4.65 3.45
N VAL A 450 93.38 5.39 3.20
CA VAL A 450 93.42 6.73 2.61
C VAL A 450 94.25 7.68 3.47
N GLY A 451 94.14 7.59 4.80
CA GLY A 451 94.98 8.34 5.75
C GLY A 451 96.49 8.04 5.70
N ARG A 452 96.94 7.06 4.89
CA ARG A 452 98.37 6.75 4.66
C ARG A 452 98.86 7.10 3.26
N LEU A 453 97.97 7.56 2.37
CA LEU A 453 98.27 7.81 0.95
C LEU A 453 98.36 9.31 0.60
N LEU A 454 98.34 10.19 1.61
CA LEU A 454 98.29 11.64 1.44
C LEU A 454 99.61 12.34 1.83
N GLY A 455 100.70 11.95 1.17
CA GLY A 455 101.79 12.88 0.84
C GLY A 455 103.20 12.56 1.36
N GLU A 456 104.08 12.16 0.44
CA GLU A 456 105.30 12.92 0.11
C GLU A 456 105.68 12.60 -1.36
N VAL A 457 106.60 13.37 -1.96
CA VAL A 457 106.79 13.49 -3.43
C VAL A 457 108.29 13.56 -3.75
N ASP A 458 108.72 13.15 -4.96
CA ASP A 458 109.85 13.84 -5.59
C ASP A 458 109.80 13.86 -7.14
N MET A 459 110.63 14.70 -7.78
CA MET A 459 110.61 14.98 -9.23
C MET A 459 111.93 14.73 -9.96
N GLU A 460 112.05 13.60 -10.68
CA GLU A 460 113.12 13.40 -11.69
C GLU A 460 112.61 13.06 -13.11
N GLU A 461 111.42 12.48 -13.29
CA GLU A 461 110.93 12.05 -14.62
C GLU A 461 110.60 13.20 -15.59
N LYS A 462 110.57 14.45 -15.11
CA LYS A 462 110.00 15.60 -15.81
C LYS A 462 110.82 16.08 -17.03
N GLN A 463 112.09 15.69 -17.13
CA GLN A 463 112.97 16.08 -18.25
C GLN A 463 112.93 15.12 -19.45
N ALA A 464 112.20 14.00 -19.38
CA ALA A 464 112.17 12.98 -20.44
C ALA A 464 111.08 13.17 -21.51
N LEU A 465 110.12 14.09 -21.32
CA LEU A 465 108.85 14.10 -22.07
C LEU A 465 108.72 15.17 -23.17
N GLU A 466 109.56 16.19 -23.18
CA GLU A 466 109.47 17.29 -24.17
C GLU A 466 109.49 16.87 -25.66
N PRO A 467 110.31 15.91 -26.13
CA PRO A 467 110.33 15.56 -27.56
C PRO A 467 109.08 14.80 -28.05
N LYS A 468 108.21 14.34 -27.14
CA LYS A 468 106.96 13.65 -27.49
C LYS A 468 105.82 14.62 -27.77
N THR A 469 105.87 15.82 -27.18
CA THR A 469 104.86 16.88 -27.33
C THR A 469 104.87 17.48 -28.73
N THR A 470 106.04 17.65 -29.36
CA THR A 470 106.18 18.28 -30.68
C THR A 470 105.58 17.44 -31.82
N GLN A 471 105.71 16.11 -31.77
CA GLN A 471 105.04 15.21 -32.71
C GLN A 471 103.52 15.27 -32.57
N LEU A 472 102.99 15.34 -31.34
CA LEU A 472 101.55 15.43 -31.12
C LEU A 472 100.96 16.72 -31.70
N MET A 473 101.66 17.86 -31.60
CA MET A 473 101.17 19.12 -32.18
C MET A 473 100.95 19.05 -33.70
N SER A 474 101.83 18.40 -34.48
CA SER A 474 101.62 18.32 -35.93
C SER A 474 100.38 17.49 -36.30
N THR A 475 100.12 16.39 -35.59
CA THR A 475 98.91 15.57 -35.78
C THR A 475 97.62 16.33 -35.43
N VAL A 476 97.68 17.25 -34.45
CA VAL A 476 96.55 18.12 -34.08
C VAL A 476 96.27 19.17 -35.16
N GLU A 477 97.28 19.74 -35.81
CA GLU A 477 97.07 20.68 -36.92
C GLU A 477 96.41 20.01 -38.14
N GLU A 478 96.85 18.80 -38.50
CA GLU A 478 96.25 18.04 -39.60
C GLU A 478 94.79 17.65 -39.29
N SER A 479 94.53 17.20 -38.06
CA SER A 479 93.17 16.99 -37.56
C SER A 479 92.31 18.26 -37.60
N SER A 480 92.90 19.43 -37.31
CA SER A 480 92.19 20.71 -37.34
C SER A 480 91.78 21.11 -38.76
N ARG A 481 92.67 20.93 -39.74
CA ARG A 481 92.38 21.19 -41.17
C ARG A 481 91.25 20.27 -41.68
N ALA A 482 91.28 18.99 -41.33
CA ALA A 482 90.22 18.05 -41.66
C ALA A 482 88.87 18.42 -41.00
N ALA A 483 88.89 18.81 -39.72
CA ALA A 483 87.69 19.25 -39.00
C ALA A 483 87.08 20.54 -39.58
N GLN A 484 87.89 21.47 -40.06
CA GLN A 484 87.42 22.68 -40.75
C GLN A 484 86.70 22.34 -42.07
N LEU A 485 87.25 21.44 -42.88
CA LEU A 485 86.64 21.00 -44.13
C LEU A 485 85.29 20.29 -43.90
N LEU A 486 85.23 19.39 -42.90
CA LEU A 486 83.99 18.75 -42.49
C LEU A 486 82.99 19.76 -41.92
N SER A 487 83.44 20.79 -41.20
CA SER A 487 82.56 21.87 -40.72
C SER A 487 81.99 22.74 -41.84
N THR A 488 82.67 22.89 -42.97
CA THR A 488 82.08 23.55 -44.16
C THR A 488 81.04 22.67 -44.83
N GLN A 489 81.34 21.39 -45.07
CA GLN A 489 80.40 20.44 -45.69
C GLN A 489 79.14 20.22 -44.83
N LEU A 490 79.27 20.20 -43.50
CA LEU A 490 78.13 20.12 -42.59
C LEU A 490 77.22 21.36 -42.68
N LYS A 491 77.75 22.56 -42.94
CA LYS A 491 76.94 23.78 -43.10
C LYS A 491 76.18 23.79 -44.43
N GLU A 492 76.82 23.31 -45.50
CA GLU A 492 76.18 23.14 -46.81
C GLU A 492 75.01 22.14 -46.71
N LEU A 493 75.24 21.00 -46.04
CA LEU A 493 74.18 20.03 -45.74
C LEU A 493 73.07 20.59 -44.85
N ASP A 494 73.39 21.42 -43.83
CA ASP A 494 72.39 22.02 -42.95
C ASP A 494 71.49 23.03 -43.71
N ASP A 495 72.06 23.81 -44.63
CA ASP A 495 71.30 24.73 -45.48
C ASP A 495 70.50 24.02 -46.58
N ASP A 496 70.97 22.90 -47.12
CA ASP A 496 70.15 22.04 -48.01
C ASP A 496 69.01 21.34 -47.25
N ILE A 497 69.26 20.85 -46.03
CA ILE A 497 68.20 20.32 -45.15
C ILE A 497 67.15 21.40 -44.86
N ARG A 498 67.55 22.67 -44.68
CA ARG A 498 66.60 23.79 -44.50
C ARG A 498 65.79 24.10 -45.76
N ARG A 499 66.39 24.00 -46.96
CA ARG A 499 65.65 24.11 -48.24
C ARG A 499 64.61 23.02 -48.38
N VAL A 500 65.02 21.76 -48.22
CA VAL A 500 64.13 20.58 -48.33
C VAL A 500 63.01 20.63 -47.29
N ARG A 501 63.27 21.04 -46.05
CA ARG A 501 62.22 21.25 -45.04
C ARG A 501 61.20 22.32 -45.47
N LYS A 502 61.67 23.46 -45.99
CA LYS A 502 60.80 24.56 -46.43
C LYS A 502 59.96 24.19 -47.67
N GLU A 503 60.45 23.29 -48.51
CA GLU A 503 59.70 22.72 -49.64
C GLU A 503 58.69 21.64 -49.17
N ALA A 504 59.07 20.80 -48.22
CA ALA A 504 58.16 19.85 -47.56
C ALA A 504 57.01 20.58 -46.80
N GLU A 505 57.30 21.71 -46.15
CA GLU A 505 56.30 22.56 -45.48
C GLU A 505 55.30 23.17 -46.48
N ARG A 506 55.78 23.63 -47.65
CA ARG A 506 54.92 24.16 -48.73
C ARG A 506 54.02 23.07 -49.32
N THR A 507 54.59 21.96 -49.78
CA THR A 507 53.81 20.82 -50.30
C THR A 507 52.87 20.22 -49.25
N GLY A 508 53.22 20.31 -47.97
CA GLY A 508 52.35 19.95 -46.85
C GLY A 508 51.19 20.92 -46.63
N ALA A 509 51.36 22.23 -46.89
CA ALA A 509 50.27 23.20 -46.89
C ALA A 509 49.35 23.02 -48.13
N GLU A 510 49.94 22.86 -49.31
CA GLU A 510 49.21 22.60 -50.57
C GLU A 510 48.37 21.31 -50.49
N ASN A 511 48.92 20.22 -49.92
CA ASN A 511 48.15 19.00 -49.67
C ASN A 511 47.00 19.22 -48.68
N ARG A 512 47.16 20.04 -47.63
CA ARG A 512 46.04 20.36 -46.71
C ARG A 512 44.94 21.13 -47.43
N GLU A 513 45.28 22.15 -48.21
CA GLU A 513 44.30 22.89 -49.01
C GLU A 513 43.58 22.01 -50.04
N LEU A 514 44.28 21.07 -50.69
CA LEU A 514 43.64 20.12 -51.60
C LEU A 514 42.76 19.11 -50.86
N THR A 515 43.14 18.73 -49.63
CA THR A 515 42.33 17.86 -48.77
C THR A 515 41.06 18.56 -48.30
N THR A 516 41.13 19.80 -47.80
CA THR A 516 39.93 20.55 -47.39
C THR A 516 39.00 20.82 -48.58
N LYS A 517 39.54 21.19 -49.75
CA LYS A 517 38.73 21.36 -50.98
C LYS A 517 38.08 20.04 -51.43
N MET A 518 38.74 18.89 -51.22
CA MET A 518 38.14 17.58 -51.48
C MET A 518 37.02 17.25 -50.47
N GLU A 519 37.22 17.54 -49.19
CA GLU A 519 36.23 17.34 -48.12
C GLU A 519 35.00 18.26 -48.29
N GLU A 520 35.22 19.52 -48.64
CA GLU A 520 34.18 20.49 -49.03
C GLU A 520 33.35 19.99 -50.22
N LEU A 521 34.02 19.50 -51.28
CA LEU A 521 33.33 18.93 -52.44
C LEU A 521 32.54 17.66 -52.08
N GLN A 522 33.10 16.77 -51.25
CA GLN A 522 32.36 15.59 -50.75
C GLN A 522 31.13 16.00 -49.92
N LEU A 523 31.27 16.96 -48.99
CA LEU A 523 30.16 17.52 -48.21
C LEU A 523 29.09 18.15 -49.10
N SER A 524 29.50 18.85 -50.18
CA SER A 524 28.56 19.45 -51.14
C SER A 524 27.73 18.40 -51.90
N LEU A 525 28.33 17.26 -52.25
CA LEU A 525 27.69 16.19 -53.02
C LEU A 525 26.79 15.30 -52.15
N PHE A 526 27.23 14.95 -50.93
CA PHE A 526 26.49 14.03 -50.06
C PHE A 526 25.34 14.69 -49.28
N SER A 527 25.43 15.97 -48.89
CA SER A 527 24.56 16.51 -47.84
C SER A 527 23.11 16.84 -48.24
N LYS A 528 22.85 17.21 -49.51
CA LYS A 528 21.58 17.86 -49.89
C LYS A 528 20.78 17.19 -51.01
N ALA A 529 21.43 16.66 -52.05
CA ALA A 529 20.70 16.18 -53.24
C ALA A 529 19.96 14.85 -53.02
N TRP A 530 20.59 13.90 -52.33
CA TRP A 530 20.05 12.54 -52.17
C TRP A 530 18.99 12.45 -51.05
N THR A 531 19.24 13.13 -49.94
CA THR A 531 18.38 13.16 -48.75
C THR A 531 17.02 13.81 -49.02
N LEU A 532 16.98 14.94 -49.74
CA LEU A 532 15.74 15.65 -50.07
C LEU A 532 14.80 14.86 -51.00
N LEU A 533 15.30 13.91 -51.78
CA LEU A 533 14.48 13.08 -52.67
C LEU A 533 14.05 11.76 -52.02
N VAL A 534 14.93 11.15 -51.22
CA VAL A 534 14.71 9.81 -50.67
C VAL A 534 13.85 9.82 -49.40
N SER A 535 14.00 10.79 -48.49
CA SER A 535 13.16 10.86 -47.28
C SER A 535 11.67 10.91 -47.61
N PRO A 536 11.13 11.91 -48.34
CA PRO A 536 9.69 12.01 -48.56
C PRO A 536 9.10 10.80 -49.32
N HIS A 537 9.92 10.09 -50.11
CA HIS A 537 9.50 8.84 -50.75
C HIS A 537 9.42 7.67 -49.76
N GLN A 538 10.40 7.55 -48.84
CA GLN A 538 10.38 6.55 -47.77
C GLN A 538 9.27 6.84 -46.75
N ASP A 539 9.08 8.10 -46.36
CA ASP A 539 8.02 8.57 -45.47
C ASP A 539 6.64 8.22 -46.06
N ALA A 540 6.38 8.57 -47.32
CA ALA A 540 5.14 8.20 -48.02
C ALA A 540 4.96 6.67 -48.19
N MET A 541 6.05 5.91 -48.37
CA MET A 541 5.98 4.43 -48.35
C MET A 541 5.64 3.88 -46.96
N VAL A 542 6.10 4.51 -45.88
CA VAL A 542 5.73 4.11 -44.51
C VAL A 542 4.26 4.42 -44.25
N GLU A 543 3.77 5.61 -44.64
CA GLU A 543 2.36 5.97 -44.53
C GLU A 543 1.44 5.02 -45.32
N ASP A 544 1.75 4.73 -46.59
CA ASP A 544 1.03 3.76 -47.42
C ASP A 544 1.02 2.35 -46.79
N ASN A 545 2.13 1.89 -46.21
CA ASN A 545 2.18 0.60 -45.52
C ASN A 545 1.42 0.61 -44.19
N MET A 546 1.42 1.71 -43.43
CA MET A 546 0.59 1.87 -42.23
C MET A 546 -0.90 1.85 -42.59
N LEU A 547 -1.33 2.61 -43.61
CA LEU A 547 -2.70 2.59 -44.11
C LEU A 547 -3.11 1.20 -44.62
N LYS A 548 -2.21 0.46 -45.30
CA LYS A 548 -2.46 -0.94 -45.71
C LYS A 548 -2.59 -1.89 -44.52
N LEU A 549 -1.85 -1.68 -43.44
CA LEU A 549 -1.96 -2.45 -42.19
C LEU A 549 -3.26 -2.12 -41.44
N GLU A 550 -3.67 -0.86 -41.37
CA GLU A 550 -4.95 -0.45 -40.79
C GLU A 550 -6.14 -0.99 -41.61
N LEU A 551 -6.08 -0.92 -42.94
CA LEU A 551 -7.11 -1.45 -43.83
C LEU A 551 -7.18 -2.99 -43.78
N ARG A 552 -6.06 -3.69 -43.54
CA ARG A 552 -6.08 -5.11 -43.14
C ARG A 552 -6.77 -5.30 -41.78
N ARG A 553 -6.29 -4.63 -40.73
CA ARG A 553 -6.84 -4.74 -39.36
C ARG A 553 -8.34 -4.45 -39.27
N LEU A 554 -8.84 -3.45 -40.00
CA LEU A 554 -10.27 -3.11 -40.04
C LEU A 554 -11.10 -4.17 -40.78
N ARG A 555 -10.58 -4.72 -41.88
CA ARG A 555 -11.19 -5.84 -42.61
C ARG A 555 -11.19 -7.12 -41.78
N ASP A 556 -10.10 -7.42 -41.09
CA ASP A 556 -9.99 -8.60 -40.23
C ASP A 556 -10.94 -8.47 -39.03
N LEU A 557 -11.06 -7.27 -38.46
CA LEU A 557 -12.05 -6.97 -37.42
C LEU A 557 -13.49 -7.06 -37.94
N LEU A 558 -13.77 -6.64 -39.18
CA LEU A 558 -15.07 -6.80 -39.82
C LEU A 558 -15.42 -8.28 -40.05
N TYR A 559 -14.49 -9.11 -40.54
CA TYR A 559 -14.71 -10.55 -40.68
C TYR A 559 -14.93 -11.23 -39.33
N ASN A 560 -14.09 -10.96 -38.32
CA ASN A 560 -14.29 -11.50 -36.96
C ASN A 560 -15.65 -11.07 -36.36
N LYS A 561 -16.18 -9.90 -36.72
CA LYS A 561 -17.53 -9.46 -36.32
C LYS A 561 -18.63 -10.15 -37.12
N ALA A 562 -18.45 -10.38 -38.42
CA ALA A 562 -19.37 -11.15 -39.25
C ALA A 562 -19.47 -12.61 -38.78
N ASP A 563 -18.33 -13.28 -38.56
CA ASP A 563 -18.27 -14.65 -38.01
C ASP A 563 -18.85 -14.71 -36.58
N GLY A 564 -18.64 -13.66 -35.77
CA GLY A 564 -19.29 -13.48 -34.48
C GLY A 564 -20.82 -13.46 -34.58
N VAL A 565 -21.38 -12.67 -35.51
CA VAL A 565 -22.83 -12.60 -35.74
C VAL A 565 -23.37 -13.91 -36.30
N LEU A 566 -22.69 -14.52 -37.29
CA LEU A 566 -23.09 -15.80 -37.89
C LEU A 566 -23.08 -16.96 -36.88
N SER A 567 -22.08 -17.01 -35.99
CA SER A 567 -22.02 -18.02 -34.93
C SER A 567 -23.07 -17.79 -33.84
N GLN A 568 -23.38 -16.54 -33.49
CA GLN A 568 -24.50 -16.21 -32.61
C GLN A 568 -25.85 -16.55 -33.22
N GLU A 569 -26.06 -16.29 -34.52
CA GLU A 569 -27.29 -16.64 -35.22
C GLU A 569 -27.46 -18.16 -35.37
N LYS A 570 -26.38 -18.88 -35.71
CA LYS A 570 -26.37 -20.35 -35.72
C LYS A 570 -26.76 -20.90 -34.35
N ARG A 571 -26.14 -20.40 -33.27
CA ARG A 571 -26.46 -20.82 -31.89
C ARG A 571 -27.88 -20.42 -31.45
N ARG A 572 -28.39 -19.26 -31.92
CA ARG A 572 -29.78 -18.85 -31.71
C ARG A 572 -30.75 -19.84 -32.37
N LEU A 573 -30.46 -20.28 -33.59
CA LEU A 573 -31.28 -21.26 -34.31
C LEU A 573 -31.20 -22.64 -33.65
N GLU A 574 -30.01 -23.11 -33.25
CA GLU A 574 -29.81 -24.38 -32.52
C GLU A 574 -30.55 -24.41 -31.18
N LEU A 575 -30.51 -23.32 -30.42
CA LEU A 575 -31.31 -23.19 -29.19
C LEU A 575 -32.81 -23.15 -29.50
N GLN A 576 -33.23 -22.47 -30.58
CA GLN A 576 -34.63 -22.40 -30.98
C GLN A 576 -35.18 -23.72 -31.56
N THR A 577 -34.34 -24.62 -32.09
CA THR A 577 -34.75 -26.00 -32.41
C THR A 577 -34.82 -26.85 -31.15
N ALA A 578 -33.78 -26.84 -30.32
CA ALA A 578 -33.75 -27.62 -29.07
C ALA A 578 -34.90 -27.24 -28.11
N MET A 579 -35.29 -25.97 -28.03
CA MET A 579 -36.47 -25.54 -27.27
C MET A 579 -37.78 -26.09 -27.84
N ARG A 580 -37.96 -26.08 -29.17
CA ARG A 580 -39.17 -26.65 -29.81
C ARG A 580 -39.25 -28.16 -29.63
N GLU A 581 -38.12 -28.85 -29.73
CA GLU A 581 -38.01 -30.29 -29.47
C GLU A 581 -38.36 -30.60 -28.02
N ARG A 582 -37.76 -29.88 -27.05
CA ARG A 582 -38.06 -30.07 -25.63
C ARG A 582 -39.49 -29.68 -25.25
N GLU A 583 -40.07 -28.68 -25.90
CA GLU A 583 -41.51 -28.39 -25.79
C GLU A 583 -42.37 -29.53 -26.32
N ALA A 584 -42.02 -30.14 -27.46
CA ALA A 584 -42.75 -31.28 -28.02
C ALA A 584 -42.66 -32.51 -27.11
N GLU A 585 -41.48 -32.81 -26.55
CA GLU A 585 -41.29 -33.84 -25.53
C GLU A 585 -42.15 -33.58 -24.28
N ILE A 586 -42.13 -32.35 -23.74
CA ILE A 586 -42.92 -31.98 -22.56
C ILE A 586 -44.43 -32.06 -22.85
N ARG A 587 -44.88 -31.70 -24.05
CA ARG A 587 -46.29 -31.89 -24.49
C ARG A 587 -46.63 -33.38 -24.54
N PHE A 588 -45.80 -34.21 -25.16
CA PHE A 588 -45.98 -35.67 -25.22
C PHE A 588 -46.01 -36.32 -23.83
N HIS A 589 -45.09 -35.97 -22.93
CA HIS A 589 -45.09 -36.45 -21.56
C HIS A 589 -46.32 -35.99 -20.76
N ARG A 590 -46.77 -34.73 -20.94
CA ARG A 590 -48.04 -34.26 -20.33
C ARG A 590 -49.26 -35.02 -20.85
N GLU A 591 -49.30 -35.33 -22.14
CA GLU A 591 -50.35 -36.18 -22.71
C GLU A 591 -50.31 -37.62 -22.20
N MET A 592 -49.11 -38.20 -22.06
CA MET A 592 -48.91 -39.54 -21.49
C MET A 592 -49.39 -39.59 -20.04
N LEU A 593 -48.91 -38.68 -19.19
CA LEU A 593 -49.35 -38.56 -17.79
C LEU A 593 -50.86 -38.28 -17.68
N SER A 594 -51.46 -37.53 -18.62
CA SER A 594 -52.91 -37.33 -18.68
C SER A 594 -53.68 -38.60 -19.06
N LYS A 595 -53.10 -39.49 -19.88
CA LYS A 595 -53.67 -40.81 -20.23
C LYS A 595 -53.54 -41.76 -19.03
N GLU A 596 -52.37 -41.83 -18.39
CA GLU A 596 -52.13 -42.63 -17.17
C GLU A 596 -53.04 -42.20 -16.01
N MET A 597 -53.17 -40.90 -15.76
CA MET A 597 -54.07 -40.37 -14.72
C MET A 597 -55.54 -40.73 -15.00
N LYS A 598 -55.97 -40.77 -16.27
CA LYS A 598 -57.32 -41.23 -16.64
C LYS A 598 -57.51 -42.72 -16.36
N ILE A 599 -56.54 -43.56 -16.73
CA ILE A 599 -56.57 -45.00 -16.47
C ILE A 599 -56.62 -45.28 -14.96
N ALA A 600 -55.69 -44.72 -14.18
CA ALA A 600 -55.68 -44.88 -12.73
C ALA A 600 -56.95 -44.33 -12.04
N GLN A 601 -57.59 -43.31 -12.62
CA GLN A 601 -58.86 -42.79 -12.10
C GLN A 601 -60.07 -43.65 -12.50
N GLN A 602 -60.01 -44.39 -13.62
CA GLN A 602 -60.98 -45.44 -13.98
C GLN A 602 -60.82 -46.66 -13.06
N GLU A 603 -59.59 -47.18 -12.88
CA GLU A 603 -59.28 -48.26 -11.93
C GLU A 603 -59.77 -47.92 -10.51
N ARG A 604 -59.55 -46.68 -10.05
CA ARG A 604 -60.06 -46.20 -8.76
C ARG A 604 -61.60 -46.16 -8.69
N GLN A 605 -62.28 -45.89 -9.80
CA GLN A 605 -63.75 -45.93 -9.87
C GLN A 605 -64.26 -47.38 -9.83
N GLU A 606 -63.61 -48.31 -10.53
CA GLU A 606 -63.93 -49.74 -10.53
C GLU A 606 -63.70 -50.37 -9.15
N LEU A 607 -62.54 -50.16 -8.54
CA LEU A 607 -62.24 -50.60 -7.17
C LEU A 607 -63.20 -49.99 -6.14
N SER A 608 -63.57 -48.71 -6.31
CA SER A 608 -64.59 -48.07 -5.48
C SER A 608 -65.95 -48.76 -5.63
N ALA A 609 -66.37 -49.11 -6.85
CA ALA A 609 -67.63 -49.82 -7.08
C ALA A 609 -67.62 -51.20 -6.42
N GLU A 610 -66.52 -51.96 -6.54
CA GLU A 610 -66.40 -53.26 -5.88
C GLU A 610 -66.46 -53.13 -4.35
N VAL A 611 -65.75 -52.17 -3.76
CA VAL A 611 -65.80 -51.91 -2.31
C VAL A 611 -67.23 -51.62 -1.83
N HIS A 612 -68.02 -50.84 -2.58
CA HIS A 612 -69.42 -50.60 -2.24
C HIS A 612 -70.28 -51.88 -2.35
N GLU A 613 -70.03 -52.75 -3.33
CA GLU A 613 -70.72 -54.04 -3.43
C GLU A 613 -70.37 -54.95 -2.23
N ARG A 614 -69.08 -55.06 -1.88
CA ARG A 614 -68.58 -55.84 -0.74
C ARG A 614 -69.17 -55.34 0.59
N LEU A 615 -69.22 -54.03 0.81
CA LEU A 615 -69.90 -53.42 1.97
C LEU A 615 -71.39 -53.79 2.00
N SER A 616 -72.10 -53.70 0.87
CA SER A 616 -73.51 -54.12 0.79
C SER A 616 -73.73 -55.58 1.18
N LYS A 617 -72.73 -56.45 0.95
CA LYS A 617 -72.76 -57.88 1.26
C LYS A 617 -72.50 -58.14 2.74
N ILE A 618 -71.59 -57.38 3.37
CA ILE A 618 -71.36 -57.41 4.82
C ILE A 618 -72.61 -56.95 5.58
N ASP A 619 -73.26 -55.88 5.14
CA ASP A 619 -74.48 -55.37 5.77
C ASP A 619 -75.66 -56.36 5.72
N LYS A 620 -75.78 -57.13 4.63
CA LYS A 620 -76.75 -58.23 4.51
C LYS A 620 -76.45 -59.38 5.48
N MET A 621 -75.18 -59.63 5.81
CA MET A 621 -74.76 -60.68 6.75
C MET A 621 -74.92 -60.23 8.21
N ARG A 622 -74.57 -58.98 8.56
CA ARG A 622 -74.75 -58.42 9.92
C ARG A 622 -76.21 -58.50 10.36
N LYS A 623 -77.14 -58.06 9.51
CA LYS A 623 -78.59 -58.12 9.74
C LYS A 623 -79.15 -59.54 9.90
N ARG A 624 -78.49 -60.57 9.36
CA ARG A 624 -78.84 -61.98 9.60
C ARG A 624 -78.36 -62.48 10.96
N TYR A 625 -77.21 -62.00 11.42
CA TYR A 625 -76.62 -62.42 12.70
C TYR A 625 -77.38 -61.84 13.90
N GLU A 626 -77.81 -60.58 13.81
CA GLU A 626 -78.63 -59.90 14.83
C GLU A 626 -79.95 -60.64 15.09
N VAL A 627 -80.62 -61.12 14.03
CA VAL A 627 -81.86 -61.91 14.13
C VAL A 627 -81.64 -63.27 14.80
N LEU A 628 -80.46 -63.89 14.63
CA LEU A 628 -80.17 -65.20 15.21
C LEU A 628 -79.94 -65.14 16.74
N ILE A 629 -79.27 -64.09 17.23
CA ILE A 629 -78.95 -63.96 18.66
C ILE A 629 -80.21 -63.75 19.51
N ILE A 630 -81.23 -63.07 18.95
CA ILE A 630 -82.50 -62.77 19.63
C ILE A 630 -83.35 -64.05 19.88
N SER A 631 -83.07 -65.17 19.21
CA SER A 631 -83.91 -66.39 19.28
C SER A 631 -83.44 -67.47 20.26
N MET A 632 -82.38 -67.25 21.04
CA MET A 632 -81.63 -68.31 21.74
C MET A 632 -81.39 -68.08 23.25
N ALA A 633 -82.35 -67.51 24.00
CA ALA A 633 -82.20 -67.29 25.45
C ALA A 633 -83.50 -67.47 26.28
N THR A 634 -83.44 -68.31 27.33
CA THR A 634 -84.45 -68.54 28.39
C THR A 634 -83.77 -68.98 29.72
N PRO A 635 -84.44 -68.94 30.91
CA PRO A 635 -83.74 -68.78 32.21
C PRO A 635 -83.96 -69.84 33.34
N GLU A 636 -83.15 -69.72 34.42
CA GLU A 636 -83.27 -70.27 35.82
C GLU A 636 -83.00 -71.79 36.10
N GLY A 637 -82.78 -72.22 37.38
CA GLY A 637 -82.40 -73.61 37.79
C GLY A 637 -82.20 -73.88 39.32
N GLU A 638 -81.85 -75.13 39.74
CA GLU A 638 -81.29 -75.66 41.04
C GLU A 638 -81.40 -77.25 41.14
N GLU A 639 -80.84 -77.97 42.15
CA GLU A 639 -80.74 -79.47 42.27
C GLU A 639 -80.89 -80.06 43.73
N ASP A 640 -81.27 -81.35 43.96
CA ASP A 640 -80.99 -82.13 45.22
C ASP A 640 -81.25 -83.71 45.23
N LYS A 641 -80.93 -84.47 46.32
CA LYS A 641 -81.01 -85.99 46.47
C LYS A 641 -81.45 -86.58 47.87
N SER A 642 -81.61 -87.92 48.05
CA SER A 642 -82.40 -88.52 49.20
C SER A 642 -82.03 -89.89 49.86
N GLN A 643 -82.27 -89.97 51.20
CA GLN A 643 -82.73 -91.02 52.17
C GLN A 643 -82.59 -92.56 52.00
N ALA A 644 -81.77 -93.23 52.85
CA ALA A 644 -81.84 -94.71 53.10
C ALA A 644 -81.32 -95.23 54.49
N TYR A 645 -80.79 -94.36 55.36
CA TYR A 645 -79.78 -94.72 56.39
C TYR A 645 -80.30 -95.34 57.72
N TYR A 646 -81.54 -95.10 58.14
CA TYR A 646 -81.90 -95.13 59.57
C TYR A 646 -82.37 -96.47 60.16
N VAL A 647 -82.79 -97.46 59.37
CA VAL A 647 -83.52 -98.64 59.90
C VAL A 647 -82.60 -99.70 60.54
N ILE A 648 -81.39 -99.88 60.02
CA ILE A 648 -80.50 -101.01 60.39
C ILE A 648 -79.99 -100.92 61.84
N LYS A 649 -79.84 -99.70 62.38
CA LYS A 649 -79.07 -99.45 63.62
C LYS A 649 -79.68 -100.08 64.88
N VAL A 650 -81.00 -100.08 65.01
CA VAL A 650 -81.70 -100.37 66.28
C VAL A 650 -81.61 -101.85 66.69
N ALA A 651 -81.43 -102.77 65.74
CA ALA A 651 -81.47 -104.21 66.02
C ALA A 651 -80.21 -104.75 66.71
N GLN A 652 -79.05 -104.10 66.53
CA GLN A 652 -77.75 -104.64 66.97
C GLN A 652 -77.48 -104.40 68.46
N GLU A 653 -77.93 -103.26 69.01
CA GLU A 653 -77.49 -102.76 70.32
C GLU A 653 -77.92 -103.65 71.52
N LYS A 654 -78.92 -104.53 71.35
CA LYS A 654 -79.55 -105.28 72.46
C LYS A 654 -78.79 -106.56 72.87
N GLU A 655 -78.22 -107.31 71.93
CA GLU A 655 -77.47 -108.54 72.23
C GLU A 655 -76.05 -108.23 72.77
N GLU A 656 -75.46 -107.13 72.33
CA GLU A 656 -74.16 -106.67 72.83
C GLU A 656 -74.15 -106.47 74.35
N LEU A 657 -75.27 -106.04 74.94
CA LEU A 657 -75.35 -105.69 76.36
C LEU A 657 -75.15 -106.88 77.30
N ARG A 658 -75.49 -108.12 76.89
CA ARG A 658 -75.16 -109.32 77.67
C ARG A 658 -73.68 -109.67 77.55
N ARG A 659 -73.12 -109.67 76.33
CA ARG A 659 -71.68 -109.91 76.11
C ARG A 659 -70.79 -108.84 76.76
N LYS A 660 -71.30 -107.63 76.99
CA LYS A 660 -70.61 -106.57 77.75
C LYS A 660 -70.48 -106.91 79.25
N GLY A 661 -71.35 -107.75 79.82
CA GLY A 661 -71.28 -108.19 81.22
C GLY A 661 -70.05 -109.05 81.51
N ASP A 662 -69.96 -110.25 80.93
CA ASP A 662 -68.86 -111.19 81.19
C ASP A 662 -67.48 -110.62 80.80
N ASN A 663 -67.44 -109.73 79.80
CA ASN A 663 -66.24 -108.99 79.42
C ASN A 663 -65.80 -107.93 80.46
N LEU A 664 -66.66 -107.47 81.36
CA LEU A 664 -66.27 -106.55 82.44
C LEU A 664 -65.56 -107.30 83.58
N ASP A 665 -66.03 -108.46 84.00
CA ASP A 665 -65.34 -109.27 85.02
C ASP A 665 -63.97 -109.79 84.52
N ALA A 666 -63.90 -110.18 83.24
CA ALA A 666 -62.64 -110.50 82.58
C ALA A 666 -61.70 -109.28 82.45
N LYS A 667 -62.25 -108.06 82.33
CA LYS A 667 -61.48 -106.82 82.37
C LYS A 667 -61.00 -106.48 83.78
N ILE A 668 -61.80 -106.68 84.84
CA ILE A 668 -61.40 -106.34 86.22
C ILE A 668 -60.11 -107.09 86.60
N ARG A 669 -60.04 -108.41 86.34
CA ARG A 669 -58.82 -109.19 86.65
C ARG A 669 -57.61 -108.79 85.80
N LYS A 670 -57.83 -108.33 84.55
CA LYS A 670 -56.77 -107.74 83.73
C LYS A 670 -56.31 -106.39 84.29
N MET A 671 -57.25 -105.50 84.63
CA MET A 671 -56.99 -104.20 85.26
C MET A 671 -56.18 -104.36 86.56
N GLU A 672 -56.43 -105.38 87.38
CA GLU A 672 -55.62 -105.66 88.58
C GLU A 672 -54.15 -106.01 88.25
N THR A 673 -53.90 -106.78 87.19
CA THR A 673 -52.53 -107.05 86.71
C THR A 673 -51.91 -105.84 86.01
N GLU A 674 -52.71 -105.08 85.26
CA GLU A 674 -52.32 -103.86 84.56
C GLU A 674 -51.98 -102.76 85.57
N ILE A 675 -52.68 -102.63 86.70
CA ILE A 675 -52.36 -101.69 87.79
C ILE A 675 -50.95 -101.95 88.35
N ARG A 676 -50.53 -103.22 88.50
CA ARG A 676 -49.15 -103.56 88.93
C ARG A 676 -48.11 -103.29 87.84
N ALA A 677 -48.48 -103.39 86.56
CA ALA A 677 -47.62 -102.98 85.45
C ALA A 677 -47.54 -101.43 85.33
N LEU A 678 -48.65 -100.74 85.62
CA LEU A 678 -48.77 -99.29 85.64
C LEU A 678 -47.97 -98.68 86.78
N ASP A 679 -47.96 -99.25 87.99
CA ASP A 679 -47.10 -98.76 89.07
C ASP A 679 -45.61 -98.90 88.73
N ASN A 680 -45.19 -100.04 88.17
CA ASN A 680 -43.81 -100.25 87.69
C ASN A 680 -43.43 -99.27 86.55
N THR A 681 -44.34 -99.02 85.61
CA THR A 681 -44.10 -98.05 84.53
C THR A 681 -44.17 -96.60 85.01
N ILE A 682 -44.96 -96.28 86.03
CA ILE A 682 -44.94 -94.97 86.72
C ILE A 682 -43.59 -94.76 87.42
N GLN A 683 -43.03 -95.77 88.09
CA GLN A 683 -41.68 -95.68 88.66
C GLN A 683 -40.62 -95.45 87.56
N LEU A 684 -40.71 -96.16 86.44
CA LEU A 684 -39.78 -96.01 85.31
C LEU A 684 -39.92 -94.64 84.61
N ILE A 685 -41.16 -94.16 84.42
CA ILE A 685 -41.48 -92.83 83.89
C ILE A 685 -41.01 -91.73 84.86
N ASN A 686 -41.12 -91.91 86.17
CA ASN A 686 -40.61 -90.94 87.15
C ASN A 686 -39.07 -90.89 87.17
N ASN A 687 -38.39 -92.02 86.99
CA ASN A 687 -36.93 -92.06 86.85
C ASN A 687 -36.47 -91.42 85.52
N CYS A 688 -37.20 -91.63 84.43
CA CYS A 688 -36.95 -90.94 83.16
C CYS A 688 -37.24 -89.43 83.28
N ASN A 689 -38.37 -89.02 83.87
CA ASN A 689 -38.73 -87.61 84.07
C ASN A 689 -37.79 -86.86 85.01
N THR A 690 -37.26 -87.50 86.06
CA THR A 690 -36.25 -86.88 86.93
C THR A 690 -34.92 -86.74 86.22
N SER A 691 -34.54 -87.68 85.36
CA SER A 691 -33.36 -87.56 84.48
C SER A 691 -33.54 -86.45 83.42
N TYR A 692 -34.70 -86.39 82.78
CA TYR A 692 -35.04 -85.35 81.80
C TYR A 692 -35.16 -83.95 82.44
N ARG A 693 -35.59 -83.86 83.70
CA ARG A 693 -35.54 -82.61 84.49
C ARG A 693 -34.12 -82.22 84.87
N LYS A 694 -33.20 -83.18 85.09
CA LYS A 694 -31.77 -82.90 85.31
C LYS A 694 -31.09 -82.36 84.04
N SER A 695 -31.45 -82.82 82.83
CA SER A 695 -30.96 -82.20 81.58
C SER A 695 -31.49 -80.79 81.32
N PHE A 696 -32.53 -80.34 82.04
CA PHE A 696 -32.96 -78.93 82.07
C PHE A 696 -32.46 -78.16 83.31
N HIS A 697 -31.61 -78.75 84.16
CA HIS A 697 -30.92 -77.96 85.18
C HIS A 697 -29.89 -77.05 84.53
N LYS A 698 -29.98 -75.76 84.86
CA LYS A 698 -29.02 -74.75 84.40
C LYS A 698 -27.63 -75.12 84.94
N VAL A 699 -26.62 -75.06 84.07
CA VAL A 699 -25.23 -75.41 84.36
C VAL A 699 -24.78 -74.83 85.72
N PRO A 700 -24.16 -75.63 86.61
CA PRO A 700 -23.72 -75.16 87.92
C PRO A 700 -22.74 -73.98 87.78
N GLU A 701 -22.70 -73.11 88.77
CA GLU A 701 -22.08 -71.77 88.63
C GLU A 701 -20.56 -71.76 88.46
N SER A 702 -19.91 -72.93 88.45
CA SER A 702 -18.47 -73.17 88.30
C SER A 702 -18.07 -73.83 86.97
N SER A 703 -18.90 -73.77 85.92
CA SER A 703 -18.49 -74.23 84.57
C SER A 703 -17.68 -73.17 83.81
N PRO A 704 -16.62 -73.54 83.06
CA PRO A 704 -15.89 -72.62 82.19
C PRO A 704 -16.77 -71.91 81.16
N GLU A 705 -17.90 -72.51 80.76
CA GLU A 705 -18.86 -71.89 79.83
C GLU A 705 -19.45 -70.58 80.39
N LYS A 706 -19.53 -70.47 81.73
CA LYS A 706 -20.00 -69.25 82.40
C LYS A 706 -18.89 -68.20 82.52
N GLU A 707 -17.63 -68.61 82.66
CA GLU A 707 -16.48 -67.70 82.57
C GLU A 707 -16.32 -67.15 81.15
N GLU A 708 -16.47 -68.01 80.13
CA GLU A 708 -16.44 -67.62 78.72
C GLU A 708 -17.62 -66.69 78.38
N LYS A 709 -18.82 -66.97 78.90
CA LYS A 709 -19.95 -66.03 78.81
C LYS A 709 -19.66 -64.68 79.45
N VAL A 710 -18.99 -64.62 80.60
CA VAL A 710 -18.56 -63.35 81.22
C VAL A 710 -17.53 -62.64 80.36
N ARG A 711 -16.51 -63.34 79.82
CA ARG A 711 -15.52 -62.77 78.89
C ARG A 711 -16.17 -62.23 77.61
N LEU A 712 -17.17 -62.93 77.07
CA LEU A 712 -17.92 -62.48 75.89
C LEU A 712 -18.82 -61.27 76.21
N GLU A 713 -19.43 -61.21 77.41
CA GLU A 713 -20.13 -60.01 77.87
C GLU A 713 -19.19 -58.82 78.11
N GLU A 714 -17.98 -59.05 78.63
CA GLU A 714 -16.96 -58.00 78.79
C GLU A 714 -16.45 -57.50 77.42
N GLN A 715 -16.22 -58.41 76.47
CA GLN A 715 -15.91 -58.05 75.08
C GLN A 715 -17.06 -57.27 74.43
N GLN A 716 -18.33 -57.69 74.63
CA GLN A 716 -19.50 -56.95 74.15
C GLN A 716 -19.55 -55.55 74.78
N ARG A 717 -19.37 -55.41 76.09
CA ARG A 717 -19.34 -54.11 76.78
C ARG A 717 -18.22 -53.22 76.23
N ALA A 718 -17.02 -53.75 76.03
CA ALA A 718 -15.89 -53.02 75.45
C ALA A 718 -16.14 -52.59 73.99
N VAL A 719 -16.84 -53.41 73.18
CA VAL A 719 -17.28 -53.06 71.82
C VAL A 719 -18.39 -52.01 71.85
N GLU A 720 -19.37 -52.14 72.76
CA GLU A 720 -20.41 -51.14 72.97
C GLU A 720 -19.84 -49.79 73.43
N GLU A 721 -18.84 -49.77 74.30
CA GLU A 721 -18.16 -48.54 74.73
C GLU A 721 -17.38 -47.91 73.58
N LYS A 722 -16.62 -48.69 72.80
CA LYS A 722 -15.97 -48.21 71.56
C LYS A 722 -17.00 -47.67 70.56
N HIS A 723 -18.18 -48.28 70.46
CA HIS A 723 -19.27 -47.81 69.60
C HIS A 723 -19.95 -46.54 70.16
N ARG A 724 -20.13 -46.42 71.49
CA ARG A 724 -20.61 -45.20 72.16
C ARG A 724 -19.62 -44.05 72.02
N TYR A 725 -18.31 -44.34 72.07
CA TYR A 725 -17.23 -43.37 71.83
C TYR A 725 -17.21 -42.90 70.37
N ARG A 726 -17.25 -43.82 69.39
CA ARG A 726 -17.38 -43.44 67.97
C ARG A 726 -18.69 -42.65 67.69
N ARG A 727 -19.80 -42.96 68.37
CA ARG A 727 -21.04 -42.16 68.33
C ARG A 727 -21.01 -40.90 69.20
N ARG A 728 -19.90 -40.56 69.85
CA ARG A 728 -19.60 -39.21 70.34
C ARG A 728 -18.72 -38.47 69.32
N GLN A 729 -17.62 -39.06 68.87
CA GLN A 729 -16.78 -38.49 67.79
C GLN A 729 -17.57 -38.13 66.53
N ILE A 730 -18.54 -38.95 66.10
CA ILE A 730 -19.40 -38.63 64.95
C ILE A 730 -20.29 -37.40 65.22
N ARG A 731 -20.73 -37.17 66.46
CA ARG A 731 -21.52 -35.98 66.83
C ARG A 731 -20.64 -34.75 67.01
N GLU A 732 -19.50 -34.89 67.68
CA GLU A 732 -18.45 -33.86 67.79
C GLU A 732 -18.07 -33.36 66.38
N LEU A 733 -17.72 -34.27 65.46
CA LEU A 733 -17.43 -33.93 64.05
C LEU A 733 -18.64 -33.38 63.28
N GLN A 734 -19.88 -33.76 63.60
CA GLN A 734 -21.08 -33.18 62.99
C GLN A 734 -21.40 -31.79 63.52
N GLU A 735 -21.04 -31.50 64.77
CA GLU A 735 -21.16 -30.19 65.42
C GLU A 735 -20.04 -29.26 64.93
N ASP A 736 -18.81 -29.77 64.76
CA ASP A 736 -17.69 -29.08 64.11
C ASP A 736 -18.02 -28.73 62.66
N ILE A 737 -18.51 -29.69 61.85
CA ILE A 737 -18.92 -29.43 60.46
C ILE A 737 -20.04 -28.40 60.40
N GLN A 738 -21.02 -28.44 61.31
CA GLN A 738 -22.06 -27.40 61.38
C GLN A 738 -21.51 -26.03 61.81
N GLY A 739 -20.54 -26.00 62.72
CA GLY A 739 -19.83 -24.78 63.11
C GLY A 739 -19.06 -24.18 61.93
N MET A 740 -18.27 -25.01 61.24
CA MET A 740 -17.53 -24.64 60.03
C MET A 740 -18.47 -24.13 58.92
N SER A 741 -19.59 -24.82 58.66
CA SER A 741 -20.61 -24.36 57.70
C SER A 741 -21.17 -22.99 58.08
N ARG A 742 -21.55 -22.77 59.35
CA ARG A 742 -22.02 -21.45 59.82
C ARG A 742 -20.95 -20.37 59.67
N THR A 743 -19.67 -20.67 59.96
CA THR A 743 -18.59 -19.70 59.73
C THR A 743 -18.36 -19.42 58.24
N MET A 744 -18.54 -20.42 57.36
CA MET A 744 -18.45 -20.23 55.91
C MET A 744 -19.64 -19.42 55.36
N GLU A 745 -20.84 -19.59 55.92
CA GLU A 745 -22.02 -18.78 55.61
C GLU A 745 -21.86 -17.34 56.10
N MET A 746 -21.27 -17.10 57.28
CA MET A 746 -20.94 -15.77 57.79
C MET A 746 -19.87 -15.08 56.93
N LEU A 747 -18.74 -15.74 56.69
CA LEU A 747 -17.68 -15.24 55.80
C LEU A 747 -18.23 -14.98 54.38
N GLY A 748 -19.14 -15.83 53.88
CA GLY A 748 -19.81 -15.65 52.60
C GLY A 748 -20.88 -14.54 52.57
N GLN A 749 -21.26 -13.98 53.72
CA GLN A 749 -22.06 -12.74 53.83
C GLN A 749 -21.15 -11.52 53.95
N GLU A 750 -20.08 -11.59 54.75
CA GLU A 750 -19.06 -10.54 54.86
C GLU A 750 -18.40 -10.26 53.50
N ASP A 751 -18.03 -11.32 52.76
CA ASP A 751 -17.49 -11.26 51.38
C ASP A 751 -18.51 -10.75 50.35
N ARG A 752 -19.83 -10.75 50.64
CA ARG A 752 -20.82 -10.03 49.82
C ARG A 752 -20.86 -8.54 50.18
N ILE A 753 -20.91 -8.23 51.46
CA ILE A 753 -20.91 -6.85 51.97
C ILE A 753 -19.65 -6.10 51.52
N GLU A 754 -18.48 -6.75 51.53
CA GLU A 754 -17.25 -6.16 51.00
C GLU A 754 -17.25 -6.03 49.47
N ARG A 755 -17.83 -6.97 48.71
CA ARG A 755 -18.04 -6.77 47.26
C ARG A 755 -18.92 -5.55 47.00
N GLU A 756 -20.08 -5.47 47.65
CA GLU A 756 -21.00 -4.33 47.56
C GLU A 756 -20.26 -3.02 47.90
N ARG A 757 -19.47 -2.98 48.99
CA ARG A 757 -18.60 -1.83 49.33
C ARG A 757 -17.57 -1.50 48.25
N THR A 758 -16.94 -2.50 47.62
CA THR A 758 -15.98 -2.24 46.53
C THR A 758 -16.65 -1.78 45.23
N GLU A 759 -17.85 -2.25 44.92
CA GLU A 759 -18.64 -1.77 43.78
C GLU A 759 -19.12 -0.33 44.02
N ASP A 760 -19.56 -0.03 45.25
CA ASP A 760 -19.91 1.32 45.68
C ASP A 760 -18.71 2.27 45.60
N ALA A 761 -17.54 1.85 46.09
CA ALA A 761 -16.28 2.59 45.98
C ALA A 761 -15.83 2.79 44.52
N GLN A 762 -15.96 1.78 43.67
CA GLN A 762 -15.68 1.89 42.24
C GLN A 762 -16.64 2.87 41.55
N SER A 763 -17.92 2.86 41.90
CA SER A 763 -18.92 3.80 41.36
C SER A 763 -18.60 5.25 41.77
N ARG A 764 -18.18 5.47 43.03
CA ARG A 764 -17.74 6.77 43.55
C ARG A 764 -16.44 7.24 42.88
N MET A 765 -15.46 6.36 42.68
CA MET A 765 -14.26 6.67 41.88
C MET A 765 -14.62 7.04 40.42
N ALA A 766 -15.57 6.32 39.80
CA ALA A 766 -16.02 6.63 38.44
C ALA A 766 -16.81 7.94 38.34
N GLN A 767 -17.47 8.38 39.43
CA GLN A 767 -18.08 9.72 39.54
C GLN A 767 -16.99 10.79 39.71
N LEU A 768 -16.09 10.63 40.68
CA LEU A 768 -14.98 11.56 40.95
C LEU A 768 -14.08 11.75 39.72
N ASN A 769 -13.76 10.69 38.97
CA ASN A 769 -12.98 10.80 37.74
C ASN A 769 -13.70 11.65 36.67
N LYS A 770 -15.02 11.48 36.49
CA LYS A 770 -15.81 12.34 35.58
C LYS A 770 -15.87 13.79 36.05
N GLU A 771 -15.91 14.01 37.37
CA GLU A 771 -15.84 15.35 37.93
C GLU A 771 -14.47 15.98 37.67
N VAL A 772 -13.38 15.27 37.94
CA VAL A 772 -11.99 15.66 37.63
C VAL A 772 -11.82 15.99 36.15
N ASP A 773 -12.33 15.15 35.23
CA ASP A 773 -12.32 15.44 33.80
C ASP A 773 -13.10 16.74 33.47
N SER A 774 -14.27 16.95 34.08
CA SER A 774 -15.03 18.20 33.92
C SER A 774 -14.27 19.43 34.45
N GLN A 775 -13.50 19.27 35.54
CA GLN A 775 -12.66 20.33 36.09
C GLN A 775 -11.42 20.56 35.22
N ASN A 776 -10.81 19.52 34.66
CA ASN A 776 -9.72 19.62 33.69
C ASN A 776 -10.15 20.35 32.42
N GLU A 777 -11.37 20.11 31.91
CA GLU A 777 -11.92 20.90 30.81
C GLU A 777 -12.16 22.38 31.21
N LYS A 778 -12.75 22.64 32.38
CA LYS A 778 -12.99 24.01 32.87
C LYS A 778 -11.66 24.76 33.04
N LEU A 779 -10.65 24.11 33.62
CA LEU A 779 -9.29 24.61 33.74
C LEU A 779 -8.69 24.87 32.36
N SER A 780 -8.79 23.93 31.41
CA SER A 780 -8.35 24.14 30.02
C SER A 780 -9.01 25.35 29.36
N ARG A 781 -10.31 25.58 29.59
CA ARG A 781 -11.05 26.76 29.12
C ARG A 781 -10.53 28.05 29.78
N VAL A 782 -10.33 28.05 31.10
CA VAL A 782 -9.79 29.19 31.86
C VAL A 782 -8.35 29.50 31.47
N THR A 783 -7.43 28.52 31.45
CA THR A 783 -6.04 28.73 31.03
C THR A 783 -5.94 29.30 29.61
N LYS A 784 -6.81 28.88 28.68
CA LYS A 784 -6.90 29.50 27.34
C LYS A 784 -7.34 30.97 27.43
N GLN A 785 -8.35 31.29 28.23
CA GLN A 785 -8.80 32.68 28.46
C GLN A 785 -7.72 33.54 29.15
N CYS A 786 -7.08 33.06 30.22
CA CYS A 786 -5.95 33.74 30.86
C CYS A 786 -4.83 33.97 29.84
N SER A 787 -4.43 32.96 29.06
CA SER A 787 -3.39 33.13 28.03
C SER A 787 -3.74 34.15 26.93
N LYS A 788 -5.04 34.39 26.68
CA LYS A 788 -5.53 35.45 25.78
C LYS A 788 -5.41 36.82 26.46
N LEU A 789 -5.88 36.95 27.71
CA LEU A 789 -5.77 38.17 28.50
C LEU A 789 -4.30 38.58 28.75
N THR A 790 -3.40 37.63 29.01
CA THR A 790 -1.95 37.87 29.11
C THR A 790 -1.37 38.43 27.80
N ARG A 791 -1.81 37.93 26.63
CA ARG A 791 -1.39 38.48 25.33
C ARG A 791 -1.96 39.88 25.09
N GLU A 792 -3.20 40.12 25.52
CA GLU A 792 -3.85 41.43 25.42
C GLU A 792 -3.14 42.48 26.30
N ILE A 793 -2.82 42.14 27.55
CA ILE A 793 -2.01 42.97 28.47
C ILE A 793 -0.63 43.27 27.86
N ARG A 794 0.09 42.26 27.34
CA ARG A 794 1.38 42.43 26.64
C ARG A 794 1.29 43.18 25.31
N SER A 795 0.10 43.33 24.73
CA SER A 795 -0.10 44.13 23.52
C SER A 795 -0.43 45.60 23.83
N ALA A 796 -1.06 45.87 24.98
CA ALA A 796 -1.35 47.21 25.46
C ALA A 796 -0.12 47.87 26.11
N ASN A 797 0.52 47.18 27.06
CA ASN A 797 1.80 47.60 27.63
C ASN A 797 2.94 47.18 26.69
N LYS A 798 3.61 48.15 26.05
CA LYS A 798 4.70 47.96 25.07
C LYS A 798 6.02 47.45 25.70
N SER A 799 5.97 46.46 26.57
CA SER A 799 7.13 45.84 27.24
C SER A 799 7.61 44.61 26.49
N ALA A 800 8.67 44.75 25.70
CA ALA A 800 9.37 43.61 25.14
C ALA A 800 10.14 42.84 26.23
N ALA A 801 10.09 41.50 26.17
CA ALA A 801 10.96 40.57 26.93
C ALA A 801 10.89 40.59 28.47
N GLY A 802 9.73 40.87 29.09
CA GLY A 802 9.55 40.66 30.54
C GLY A 802 8.08 40.43 30.96
N ARG A 803 7.86 39.78 32.12
CA ARG A 803 6.54 39.78 32.77
C ARG A 803 6.17 41.21 33.15
N SER A 804 4.94 41.63 32.86
CA SER A 804 4.47 42.97 33.22
C SER A 804 4.29 43.12 34.75
N PHE A 805 4.06 44.34 35.23
CA PHE A 805 3.78 44.55 36.66
C PHE A 805 2.44 43.91 37.06
N GLU A 806 1.45 44.05 36.18
CA GLU A 806 0.10 43.48 36.34
C GLU A 806 0.16 41.94 36.36
N GLU A 807 0.98 41.32 35.51
CA GLU A 807 1.19 39.86 35.54
C GLU A 807 1.80 39.39 36.86
N ARG A 808 2.77 40.11 37.42
CA ARG A 808 3.36 39.76 38.73
C ARG A 808 2.38 39.93 39.90
N ASP A 809 1.51 40.95 39.85
CA ASP A 809 0.47 41.14 40.87
C ASP A 809 -0.66 40.09 40.74
N ILE A 810 -1.02 39.69 39.52
CA ILE A 810 -1.93 38.56 39.27
C ILE A 810 -1.32 37.26 39.83
N GLU A 811 -0.07 36.93 39.48
CA GLU A 811 0.64 35.75 40.01
C GLU A 811 0.74 35.77 41.55
N LEU A 812 0.98 36.93 42.16
CA LEU A 812 1.01 37.08 43.62
C LEU A 812 -0.37 36.92 44.28
N ARG A 813 -1.46 37.32 43.61
CA ARG A 813 -2.83 37.10 44.08
C ARG A 813 -3.21 35.62 43.92
N GLU A 814 -2.97 35.03 42.76
CA GLU A 814 -3.20 33.61 42.49
C GLU A 814 -2.44 32.73 43.48
N MET A 815 -1.16 33.01 43.77
CA MET A 815 -0.39 32.27 44.78
C MET A 815 -0.91 32.48 46.21
N ARG A 816 -1.43 33.66 46.56
CA ARG A 816 -2.06 33.90 47.86
C ARG A 816 -3.40 33.16 48.01
N ASP A 817 -4.23 33.16 46.96
CA ASP A 817 -5.54 32.51 46.97
C ASP A 817 -5.43 30.97 46.83
N PHE A 818 -4.38 30.48 46.15
CA PHE A 818 -3.98 29.07 46.20
C PHE A 818 -3.58 28.66 47.62
N ASN A 819 -2.67 29.38 48.28
CA ASN A 819 -2.28 29.09 49.67
C ASN A 819 -3.49 29.17 50.64
N ARG A 820 -4.38 30.15 50.50
CA ARG A 820 -5.64 30.22 51.26
C ARG A 820 -6.53 29.00 51.02
N THR A 821 -6.62 28.53 49.79
CA THR A 821 -7.45 27.36 49.42
C THR A 821 -6.85 26.07 49.97
N VAL A 822 -5.53 25.87 49.87
CA VAL A 822 -4.82 24.73 50.46
C VAL A 822 -4.95 24.74 51.99
N ASN A 823 -4.76 25.89 52.63
CA ASN A 823 -4.92 26.03 54.07
C ASN A 823 -6.35 25.74 54.55
N ARG A 824 -7.37 26.11 53.77
CA ARG A 824 -8.77 25.73 54.03
C ARG A 824 -8.98 24.22 53.90
N MET A 825 -8.52 23.60 52.81
CA MET A 825 -8.67 22.14 52.63
C MET A 825 -7.94 21.34 53.71
N LEU A 826 -6.79 21.83 54.20
CA LEU A 826 -6.09 21.25 55.35
C LEU A 826 -6.88 21.38 56.65
N LEU A 827 -7.60 22.49 56.87
CA LEU A 827 -8.50 22.65 58.02
C LEU A 827 -9.73 21.73 57.91
N GLU A 828 -10.35 21.66 56.73
CA GLU A 828 -11.50 20.77 56.45
C GLU A 828 -11.11 19.29 56.69
N VAL A 829 -9.93 18.85 56.23
CA VAL A 829 -9.41 17.49 56.49
C VAL A 829 -9.08 17.24 57.98
N VAL A 830 -8.61 18.27 58.71
CA VAL A 830 -8.38 18.18 60.16
C VAL A 830 -9.68 18.08 60.96
N GLU A 831 -10.75 18.76 60.51
CA GLU A 831 -12.09 18.67 61.11
C GLU A 831 -12.77 17.32 60.82
N GLU A 832 -12.66 16.80 59.59
CA GLU A 832 -13.21 15.48 59.24
C GLU A 832 -12.43 14.30 59.86
N GLN A 833 -11.11 14.42 60.03
CA GLN A 833 -10.25 13.34 60.53
C GLN A 833 -9.29 13.79 61.64
N PRO A 834 -9.77 13.95 62.89
CA PRO A 834 -8.98 14.47 64.02
C PRO A 834 -7.68 13.69 64.32
N HIS A 835 -7.59 12.42 63.94
CA HIS A 835 -6.39 11.61 64.14
C HIS A 835 -5.21 12.02 63.23
N LEU A 836 -5.48 12.68 62.09
CA LEU A 836 -4.43 13.23 61.21
C LEU A 836 -3.91 14.59 61.71
N GLN A 837 -4.59 15.24 62.65
CA GLN A 837 -4.22 16.56 63.16
C GLN A 837 -2.79 16.58 63.73
N ALA A 838 -2.41 15.55 64.50
CA ALA A 838 -1.06 15.44 65.07
C ALA A 838 0.02 15.35 63.98
N SER A 839 -0.17 14.48 62.99
CA SER A 839 0.77 14.30 61.87
C SER A 839 0.90 15.55 61.02
N ILE A 840 -0.21 16.25 60.74
CA ILE A 840 -0.21 17.51 59.99
C ILE A 840 0.53 18.61 60.79
N GLN A 841 0.33 18.68 62.11
CA GLN A 841 1.07 19.59 62.98
C GLN A 841 2.57 19.27 62.99
N GLU A 842 2.95 18.00 63.04
CA GLU A 842 4.35 17.58 63.00
C GLU A 842 5.03 17.98 61.69
N TYR A 843 4.40 17.74 60.53
CA TYR A 843 4.97 18.14 59.22
C TYR A 843 5.09 19.66 59.06
N PHE A 844 4.13 20.45 59.55
CA PHE A 844 4.23 21.92 59.53
C PHE A 844 5.37 22.43 60.43
N LEU A 845 5.56 21.82 61.61
CA LEU A 845 6.67 22.12 62.51
C LEU A 845 8.03 21.75 61.89
N GLN A 846 8.16 20.57 61.29
CA GLN A 846 9.39 20.15 60.57
C GLN A 846 9.73 21.10 59.41
N ALA A 847 8.71 21.63 58.72
CA ALA A 847 8.87 22.61 57.63
C ALA A 847 9.14 24.05 58.11
N ASN A 848 9.10 24.34 59.43
CA ASN A 848 9.11 25.69 60.00
C ASN A 848 8.02 26.62 59.43
N LEU A 849 6.86 26.06 59.08
CA LEU A 849 5.72 26.82 58.54
C LEU A 849 4.66 27.06 59.63
N PRO A 850 4.06 28.26 59.70
CA PRO A 850 2.97 28.51 60.64
C PRO A 850 1.76 27.66 60.28
N LEU A 851 1.17 27.02 61.29
CA LEU A 851 -0.04 26.22 61.13
C LEU A 851 -1.20 27.05 60.56
N PRO A 852 -2.02 26.49 59.65
CA PRO A 852 -3.21 27.16 59.13
C PRO A 852 -4.15 27.59 60.27
N THR A 853 -4.37 28.88 60.42
CA THR A 853 -5.42 29.42 61.29
C THR A 853 -6.67 29.75 60.48
N PRO A 854 -7.88 29.51 61.01
CA PRO A 854 -9.12 29.86 60.31
C PRO A 854 -9.19 31.38 60.10
N SER A 855 -9.21 31.81 58.84
CA SER A 855 -9.16 33.23 58.49
C SER A 855 -10.54 33.89 58.65
N SER A 856 -10.79 34.46 59.82
CA SER A 856 -12.03 35.16 60.16
C SER A 856 -12.25 36.46 59.36
N THR A 857 -12.73 36.36 58.11
CA THR A 857 -13.36 37.49 57.40
C THR A 857 -14.25 37.00 56.23
N PRO A 858 -15.53 37.42 56.14
CA PRO A 858 -16.46 36.87 55.15
C PRO A 858 -16.35 37.55 53.78
N ALA A 859 -15.79 36.86 52.79
CA ALA A 859 -15.85 37.27 51.39
C ALA A 859 -17.20 36.87 50.76
N SER A 860 -18.15 37.80 50.74
CA SER A 860 -19.48 37.57 50.14
C SER A 860 -19.40 37.25 48.65
N ARG A 861 -19.93 36.08 48.27
CA ARG A 861 -20.57 35.87 46.96
C ARG A 861 -21.63 34.77 47.05
N GLN A 862 -22.89 35.17 46.94
CA GLN A 862 -24.00 34.25 46.76
C GLN A 862 -23.95 33.66 45.34
N SER A 863 -24.11 32.35 45.23
CA SER A 863 -24.66 31.72 44.03
C SER A 863 -25.56 30.58 44.45
N SER A 864 -26.85 30.87 44.59
CA SER A 864 -27.88 29.89 44.90
C SER A 864 -27.96 28.80 43.83
N ASN A 865 -27.98 27.54 44.23
CA ASN A 865 -28.65 26.51 43.46
C ASN A 865 -29.37 25.53 44.41
N THR A 866 -30.64 25.27 44.14
CA THR A 866 -31.55 24.55 45.03
C THR A 866 -31.50 23.05 44.80
N SER A 867 -30.96 22.28 45.76
CA SER A 867 -31.19 20.84 45.83
C SER A 867 -32.58 20.57 46.42
N SER A 868 -33.59 20.41 45.57
CA SER A 868 -34.96 20.13 46.00
C SER A 868 -35.07 18.74 46.62
N ALA A 869 -35.29 18.66 47.94
CA ALA A 869 -35.65 17.42 48.59
C ALA A 869 -37.01 16.92 48.10
N ARG A 870 -37.12 15.63 47.74
CA ARG A 870 -38.42 15.00 47.45
C ARG A 870 -38.49 13.56 47.97
N SER A 871 -38.71 13.46 49.28
CA SER A 871 -39.02 12.21 49.97
C SER A 871 -40.49 11.81 49.78
N SER A 872 -40.75 10.69 49.11
CA SER A 872 -41.99 9.88 49.16
C SER A 872 -41.96 8.83 48.04
N LEU A 873 -42.54 7.63 48.18
CA LEU A 873 -43.08 6.94 49.37
C LEU A 873 -43.02 5.42 49.12
N SER A 874 -42.99 4.62 50.19
CA SER A 874 -43.13 3.16 50.13
C SER A 874 -44.56 2.74 49.75
N LEU A 875 -44.72 1.67 48.95
CA LEU A 875 -45.95 0.88 48.95
C LEU A 875 -45.76 -0.52 48.31
N ARG A 876 -45.84 -1.55 49.17
CA ARG A 876 -45.94 -3.01 48.88
C ARG A 876 -44.84 -3.64 48.00
#